data_AF-A0A8C8RTS4-F1
#
_entry.id   AF-A0A8C8RTS4-F1
#
_cell.length_a   1.000
_cell.length_b   1.000
_cell.length_c   1.000
_cell.angle_alpha   90.00
_cell.angle_beta   90.00
_cell.angle_gamma   90.00
#
_symmetry.space_group_name_H-M   'P 1'
#
loop_
_entity.id
_entity.type
_entity.pdbx_description
1 polymer ?
#
loop_
_entity_poly.entity_id
_entity_poly.type
_entity_poly.pdbx_seq_one_letter_code
_entity_poly.pdbx_strand_id
1 'polypeptide(L)'
;ITSEINTIYLFMKKSVESNPVVPIQQQWLTSMLTLVPQSLMEGKDRELLVEELLNEVTKDFEMSMKRCVVRSVLVKPDVKGLEDEKEEPLPVSPLGLDFSSPWHCSFIQARSQIIANLHILHPTLKILLDIGYATFSKLLIVDFLKGPIDCESLKNDVSLNCTKTEEKLLNTWYPRVINLFTRKEALEGIKSDKVDSFYNCVATLMSNQLKELLRRTVEAYVKLFDPEDKRWLPLFKMELTFDDEKMEFYPSFQDLEEAILFIVTRIGQTLQNVQTIHSWLAGGPTTVTLDTELADHVIAWASSTLKRAIKANLEGPKEHFDRYVERYGWLVDGTASTRLKSFEAEEHSFDEYTAFIDEFLSLAKEIMSLPLLAHFPMVRLDCDDLKQGLTDKAKSFANILMEKIVTNHREENEKICKEFETIRERSLKVPETTEEMMETIAYVEKAKTTGIQELLIRIKECQIRMSYLLDVFIFAPEDLALNATVLLWPQKINPIFDEHDDLIEQSKRKGESELLAKREKLILELEKQIRLMEEFTEFSELDHMQQYVTDMRALQKRIQEAEETVAFINKEETLFSWELTEYPVLENLKVNIEPYQKLFVLILKWQRTEKRWMDGAFLDLNGESMETEVDEFFRETYKMLKLFQQKQKKAEQEKKKILHRRAIVEEKLEEEKKDNPTIIMCSSVMEQIKDFKVKKNPLIIFSSWGPIQSPSLNQVDTTPSETSIFSYSSNLIVHTIRLVLILSDTMWLRECRFVPHLHHMVSSYLEWGSEEWG
;
A
#
# COMPACT_ATOMS: atom_id res chain seq x y z
N ILE A 1 101.89 -7.97 80.00
CA ILE A 1 100.87 -8.38 81.00
C ILE A 1 99.52 -7.71 80.77
N THR A 2 99.27 -6.45 81.14
CA THR A 2 97.93 -5.82 81.04
C THR A 2 97.38 -5.78 79.60
N SER A 3 98.22 -5.45 78.62
CA SER A 3 97.85 -5.48 77.19
C SER A 3 97.56 -6.89 76.66
N GLU A 4 98.30 -7.91 77.13
CA GLU A 4 98.08 -9.30 76.71
C GLU A 4 96.79 -9.87 77.29
N ILE A 5 96.46 -9.54 78.54
CA ILE A 5 95.19 -9.92 79.17
C ILE A 5 94.00 -9.33 78.39
N ASN A 6 94.09 -8.07 77.96
CA ASN A 6 93.05 -7.44 77.13
C ASN A 6 92.88 -8.16 75.78
N THR A 7 93.99 -8.46 75.09
CA THR A 7 93.94 -9.18 73.80
C THR A 7 93.38 -10.60 73.97
N ILE A 8 93.77 -11.32 75.02
CA ILE A 8 93.26 -12.66 75.32
C ILE A 8 91.77 -12.63 75.65
N TYR A 9 91.33 -11.68 76.49
CA TYR A 9 89.91 -11.54 76.83
C TYR A 9 89.05 -11.22 75.60
N LEU A 10 89.47 -10.27 74.77
CA LEU A 10 88.73 -9.92 73.55
C LEU A 10 88.69 -11.09 72.54
N PHE A 11 89.78 -11.85 72.42
CA PHE A 11 89.81 -13.06 71.61
C PHE A 11 88.87 -14.14 72.14
N MET A 12 88.88 -14.38 73.45
CA MET A 12 87.98 -15.34 74.10
C MET A 12 86.51 -14.89 74.00
N LYS A 13 86.22 -13.62 74.23
CA LYS A 13 84.88 -13.02 74.06
C LYS A 13 84.36 -13.26 72.65
N LYS A 14 85.15 -12.92 71.63
CA LYS A 14 84.79 -13.13 70.22
C LYS A 14 84.58 -14.62 69.90
N SER A 15 85.37 -15.50 70.51
CA SER A 15 85.22 -16.96 70.36
C SER A 15 83.91 -17.45 70.98
N VAL A 16 83.55 -16.96 72.17
CA VAL A 16 82.30 -17.31 72.84
C VAL A 16 81.08 -16.71 72.12
N GLU A 17 81.15 -15.48 71.62
CA GLU A 17 80.08 -14.85 70.82
C GLU A 17 79.85 -15.54 69.48
N SER A 18 80.88 -16.19 68.92
CA SER A 18 80.78 -16.96 67.69
C SER A 18 80.10 -18.32 67.86
N ASN A 19 79.88 -18.78 69.11
CA ASN A 19 79.13 -20.01 69.33
C ASN A 19 77.64 -19.81 68.98
N PRO A 20 77.01 -20.81 68.34
CA PRO A 20 75.59 -20.75 68.04
C PRO A 20 74.79 -20.70 69.34
N VAL A 21 73.96 -19.67 69.48
CA VAL A 21 72.96 -19.57 70.55
C VAL A 21 71.66 -20.22 70.08
N VAL A 22 70.86 -20.70 71.03
CA VAL A 22 69.53 -21.23 70.70
C VAL A 22 68.70 -20.09 70.10
N PRO A 23 68.18 -20.25 68.87
CA PRO A 23 67.36 -19.21 68.24
C PRO A 23 66.04 -19.03 68.98
N ILE A 24 65.39 -17.89 68.77
CA ILE A 24 64.06 -17.64 69.32
C ILE A 24 63.08 -18.72 68.84
N GLN A 25 62.22 -19.20 69.74
CA GLN A 25 61.25 -20.23 69.40
C GLN A 25 60.15 -19.64 68.49
N GLN A 26 59.86 -20.31 67.37
CA GLN A 26 58.86 -19.84 66.41
C GLN A 26 57.48 -19.64 67.05
N GLN A 27 57.13 -20.46 68.04
CA GLN A 27 55.88 -20.33 68.78
C GLN A 27 55.73 -18.97 69.47
N TRP A 28 56.82 -18.39 69.99
CA TRP A 28 56.79 -17.07 70.64
C TRP A 28 56.55 -15.95 69.62
N LEU A 29 57.19 -16.03 68.46
CA LEU A 29 56.94 -15.10 67.35
C LEU A 29 55.48 -15.20 66.88
N THR A 30 54.95 -16.42 66.72
CA THR A 30 53.54 -16.62 66.36
C THR A 30 52.60 -16.06 67.42
N SER A 31 52.85 -16.28 68.71
CA SER A 31 52.04 -15.71 69.79
C SER A 31 52.08 -14.18 69.81
N MET A 32 53.22 -13.55 69.53
CA MET A 32 53.30 -12.09 69.39
C MET A 32 52.39 -11.59 68.28
N LEU A 33 52.38 -12.26 67.12
CA LEU A 33 51.52 -11.89 66.00
C LEU A 33 50.03 -12.08 66.31
N THR A 34 49.65 -13.07 67.14
CA THR A 34 48.24 -13.24 67.54
C THR A 34 47.69 -12.08 68.40
N LEU A 35 48.56 -11.27 68.99
CA LEU A 35 48.17 -10.09 69.77
C LEU A 35 47.97 -8.86 68.87
N VAL A 36 48.36 -8.93 67.60
CA VAL A 36 48.25 -7.84 66.63
C VAL A 36 46.99 -8.08 65.77
N PRO A 37 46.11 -7.07 65.61
CA PRO A 37 44.96 -7.16 64.71
C PRO A 37 45.37 -7.48 63.27
N GLN A 38 44.65 -8.40 62.63
CA GLN A 38 44.96 -8.90 61.29
C GLN A 38 44.96 -7.80 60.21
N SER A 39 44.07 -6.81 60.34
CA SER A 39 44.00 -5.65 59.44
C SER A 39 45.26 -4.78 59.43
N LEU A 40 46.10 -4.86 60.46
CA LEU A 40 47.38 -4.16 60.53
C LEU A 40 48.55 -4.96 59.96
N MET A 41 48.34 -6.25 59.66
CA MET A 41 49.34 -7.16 59.10
C MET A 41 49.11 -7.43 57.61
N GLU A 42 47.88 -7.26 57.10
CA GLU A 42 47.52 -7.53 55.71
C GLU A 42 47.91 -6.38 54.76
N GLY A 43 48.49 -6.73 53.61
CA GLY A 43 48.88 -5.82 52.54
C GLY A 43 50.38 -5.77 52.31
N LYS A 44 50.80 -5.62 51.05
CA LYS A 44 52.19 -5.82 50.61
C LYS A 44 53.24 -5.05 51.42
N ASP A 45 52.99 -3.79 51.74
CA ASP A 45 53.93 -2.96 52.53
C ASP A 45 53.90 -3.30 54.03
N ARG A 46 52.76 -3.74 54.54
CA ARG A 46 52.58 -4.11 55.96
C ARG A 46 53.17 -5.48 56.26
N GLU A 47 53.04 -6.42 55.34
CA GLU A 47 53.68 -7.74 55.41
C GLU A 47 55.20 -7.61 55.48
N LEU A 48 55.79 -6.73 54.66
CA LEU A 48 57.22 -6.40 54.72
C LEU A 48 57.62 -5.79 56.07
N LEU A 49 56.83 -4.84 56.58
CA LEU A 49 57.10 -4.24 57.90
C LEU A 49 57.02 -5.26 59.04
N VAL A 50 56.06 -6.19 58.99
CA VAL A 50 55.95 -7.28 59.97
C VAL A 50 57.18 -8.17 59.91
N GLU A 51 57.67 -8.50 58.72
CA GLU A 51 58.89 -9.29 58.55
C GLU A 51 60.13 -8.56 59.09
N GLU A 52 60.25 -7.25 58.83
CA GLU A 52 61.33 -6.41 59.38
C GLU A 52 61.33 -6.38 60.91
N LEU A 53 60.16 -6.19 61.53
CA LEU A 53 60.00 -6.16 62.99
C LEU A 53 60.28 -7.52 63.64
N LEU A 54 59.84 -8.62 63.03
CA LEU A 54 60.16 -9.96 63.53
C LEU A 54 61.67 -10.27 63.43
N ASN A 55 62.32 -9.78 62.38
CA ASN A 55 63.77 -9.89 62.23
C ASN A 55 64.51 -9.06 63.28
N GLU A 56 64.03 -7.86 63.61
CA GLU A 56 64.57 -7.03 64.69
C GLU A 56 64.48 -7.76 66.05
N VAL A 57 63.29 -8.24 66.40
CA VAL A 57 63.06 -9.01 67.65
C VAL A 57 63.96 -10.24 67.72
N THR A 58 64.13 -10.95 66.60
CA THR A 58 65.00 -12.14 66.52
C THR A 58 66.46 -11.78 66.75
N LYS A 59 66.94 -10.69 66.12
CA LYS A 59 68.32 -10.20 66.31
C LYS A 59 68.56 -9.75 67.75
N ASP A 60 67.62 -9.05 68.36
CA ASP A 60 67.72 -8.58 69.75
C ASP A 60 67.75 -9.74 70.74
N PHE A 61 66.95 -10.77 70.50
CA PHE A 61 66.98 -12.00 71.29
C PHE A 61 68.34 -12.71 71.15
N GLU A 62 68.83 -12.90 69.93
CA GLU A 62 70.14 -13.51 69.69
C GLU A 62 71.29 -12.72 70.34
N MET A 63 71.28 -11.40 70.22
CA MET A 63 72.26 -10.53 70.88
C MET A 63 72.19 -10.67 72.41
N SER A 64 70.98 -10.68 72.97
CA SER A 64 70.77 -10.86 74.41
C SER A 64 71.25 -12.24 74.90
N MET A 65 71.00 -13.29 74.13
CA MET A 65 71.48 -14.65 74.43
C MET A 65 73.00 -14.76 74.31
N LYS A 66 73.61 -14.18 73.27
CA LYS A 66 75.08 -14.14 73.13
C LYS A 66 75.72 -13.43 74.31
N ARG A 67 75.18 -12.28 74.71
CA ARG A 67 75.63 -11.54 75.89
C ARG A 67 75.48 -12.37 77.18
N CYS A 68 74.38 -13.10 77.34
CA CYS A 68 74.18 -14.01 78.47
C CYS A 68 75.24 -15.13 78.51
N VAL A 69 75.50 -15.78 77.37
CA VAL A 69 76.51 -16.84 77.25
C VAL A 69 77.90 -16.30 77.57
N VAL A 70 78.28 -15.15 77.00
CA VAL A 70 79.55 -14.47 77.32
C VAL A 70 79.69 -14.23 78.82
N ARG A 71 78.67 -13.68 79.49
CA ARG A 71 78.68 -13.44 80.94
C ARG A 71 78.79 -14.71 81.77
N SER A 72 78.16 -15.79 81.34
CA SER A 72 78.17 -17.06 82.08
C SER A 72 79.49 -17.82 81.95
N VAL A 73 80.20 -17.66 80.83
CA VAL A 73 81.44 -18.39 80.51
C VAL A 73 82.69 -17.57 80.83
N LEU A 74 82.64 -16.25 80.64
CA LEU A 74 83.78 -15.35 80.81
C LEU A 74 83.52 -14.33 81.91
N VAL A 75 84.47 -14.23 82.84
CA VAL A 75 84.50 -13.15 83.83
C VAL A 75 85.37 -12.02 83.26
N LYS A 76 84.81 -10.80 83.20
CA LYS A 76 85.56 -9.62 82.76
C LYS A 76 86.73 -9.37 83.72
N PRO A 77 87.99 -9.35 83.25
CA PRO A 77 89.14 -9.05 84.10
C PRO A 77 89.20 -7.54 84.42
N ASP A 78 89.56 -7.21 85.67
CA ASP A 78 89.67 -5.83 86.15
C ASP A 78 91.02 -5.21 85.76
N VAL A 79 91.14 -4.81 84.49
CA VAL A 79 92.36 -4.23 83.90
C VAL A 79 92.05 -2.98 83.07
N LYS A 80 92.94 -1.98 83.17
CA LYS A 80 92.86 -0.72 82.40
C LYS A 80 92.95 -0.99 80.90
N GLY A 81 92.04 -0.43 80.11
CA GLY A 81 91.93 -0.63 78.65
C GLY A 81 90.71 -1.43 78.17
N LEU A 82 89.84 -1.91 79.07
CA LEU A 82 88.52 -2.51 78.77
C LEU A 82 87.36 -1.62 79.27
N GLU A 83 87.57 -0.30 79.27
CA GLU A 83 86.64 0.69 79.84
C GLU A 83 85.44 0.98 78.92
N ASP A 84 85.62 0.87 77.60
CA ASP A 84 84.56 0.99 76.59
C ASP A 84 83.68 -0.27 76.50
N GLU A 85 84.18 -1.40 77.02
CA GLU A 85 83.43 -2.63 77.22
C GLU A 85 82.56 -2.52 78.50
N LYS A 86 81.84 -1.40 78.64
CA LYS A 86 80.79 -1.23 79.66
C LYS A 86 79.55 -1.96 79.18
N GLU A 87 79.45 -3.23 79.56
CA GLU A 87 78.15 -3.90 79.46
C GLU A 87 77.20 -3.30 80.50
N GLU A 88 76.08 -2.73 80.05
CA GLU A 88 75.06 -2.18 80.95
C GLU A 88 74.58 -3.27 81.95
N PRO A 89 74.46 -2.95 83.25
CA PRO A 89 73.87 -3.87 84.22
C PRO A 89 72.42 -4.18 83.81
N LEU A 90 71.93 -5.38 84.18
CA LEU A 90 70.50 -5.68 84.01
C LEU A 90 69.68 -4.58 84.71
N PRO A 91 68.60 -4.07 84.09
CA PRO A 91 67.75 -3.10 84.75
C PRO A 91 67.19 -3.72 86.03
N VAL A 92 67.68 -3.26 87.17
CA VAL A 92 67.15 -3.64 88.48
C VAL A 92 65.92 -2.78 88.73
N SER A 93 64.82 -3.37 89.20
CA SER A 93 63.67 -2.58 89.65
C SER A 93 64.15 -1.55 90.67
N PRO A 94 63.83 -0.26 90.52
CA PRO A 94 64.31 0.76 91.43
C PRO A 94 63.72 0.51 92.82
N LEU A 95 64.57 0.05 93.74
CA LEU A 95 64.24 -0.09 95.15
C LEU A 95 64.54 1.23 95.86
N GLY A 96 63.52 1.82 96.50
CA GLY A 96 63.66 3.10 97.22
C GLY A 96 63.23 4.34 96.43
N LEU A 97 62.21 4.23 95.55
CA LEU A 97 61.56 5.41 94.98
C LEU A 97 60.87 6.21 96.11
N ASP A 98 61.38 7.41 96.38
CA ASP A 98 60.70 8.39 97.22
C ASP A 98 59.63 9.13 96.38
N PHE A 99 58.35 8.90 96.70
CA PHE A 99 57.22 9.52 96.02
C PHE A 99 56.95 10.97 96.46
N SER A 100 57.79 11.57 97.31
CA SER A 100 57.65 12.95 97.82
C SER A 100 57.90 14.08 96.81
N SER A 101 58.22 13.74 95.57
CA SER A 101 58.46 14.64 94.44
C SER A 101 57.40 15.74 94.20
N PRO A 102 57.77 16.91 93.63
CA PRO A 102 56.86 18.06 93.41
C PRO A 102 55.66 17.76 92.49
N TRP A 103 55.72 16.69 91.68
CA TRP A 103 54.61 16.24 90.84
C TRP A 103 53.59 15.37 91.59
N HIS A 104 53.88 14.90 92.80
CA HIS A 104 53.00 14.01 93.55
C HIS A 104 51.65 14.67 93.87
N CYS A 105 51.68 15.94 94.29
CA CYS A 105 50.46 16.73 94.51
C CYS A 105 49.64 16.86 93.23
N SER A 106 50.29 17.15 92.10
CA SER A 106 49.65 17.23 90.78
C SER A 106 49.08 15.88 90.33
N PHE A 107 49.79 14.77 90.59
CA PHE A 107 49.33 13.41 90.31
C PHE A 107 48.11 13.06 91.17
N ILE A 108 48.15 13.31 92.48
CA ILE A 108 47.00 13.08 93.38
C ILE A 108 45.81 13.92 92.95
N GLN A 109 46.03 15.18 92.59
CA GLN A 109 44.98 16.07 92.10
C GLN A 109 44.38 15.55 90.79
N ALA A 110 45.20 15.22 89.79
CA ALA A 110 44.76 14.65 88.52
C ALA A 110 44.02 13.32 88.73
N ARG A 111 44.56 12.42 89.56
CA ARG A 111 43.92 11.15 89.94
C ARG A 111 42.58 11.37 90.60
N SER A 112 42.47 12.34 91.52
CA SER A 112 41.21 12.68 92.20
C SER A 112 40.20 13.26 91.21
N GLN A 113 40.64 14.10 90.28
CA GLN A 113 39.80 14.64 89.20
C GLN A 113 39.32 13.55 88.25
N ILE A 114 40.18 12.60 87.88
CA ILE A 114 39.83 11.44 87.05
C ILE A 114 38.80 10.59 87.79
N ILE A 115 39.05 10.19 89.04
CA ILE A 115 38.09 9.38 89.82
C ILE A 115 36.74 10.08 89.96
N ALA A 116 36.72 11.41 90.12
CA ALA A 116 35.48 12.16 90.31
C ALA A 116 34.68 12.39 89.01
N ASN A 117 35.28 12.29 87.83
CA ASN A 117 34.63 12.66 86.56
C ASN A 117 34.67 11.55 85.48
N LEU A 118 35.51 10.53 85.62
CA LEU A 118 35.64 9.42 84.68
C LEU A 118 34.60 8.33 84.98
N HIS A 119 33.37 8.61 84.56
CA HIS A 119 32.22 7.76 84.87
C HIS A 119 32.33 6.34 84.29
N ILE A 120 32.96 6.15 83.13
CA ILE A 120 33.02 4.86 82.41
C ILE A 120 33.56 3.68 83.24
N LEU A 121 34.35 3.94 84.30
CA LEU A 121 34.88 2.91 85.20
C LEU A 121 33.85 2.44 86.25
N HIS A 122 32.67 3.05 86.31
CA HIS A 122 31.62 2.69 87.24
C HIS A 122 31.12 1.25 87.00
N PRO A 123 30.89 0.43 88.06
CA PRO A 123 30.45 -0.95 87.90
C PRO A 123 29.21 -1.13 87.02
N THR A 124 28.24 -0.23 87.11
CA THR A 124 27.02 -0.23 86.27
C THR A 124 27.35 -0.07 84.78
N LEU A 125 28.31 0.79 84.41
CA LEU A 125 28.70 1.00 83.02
C LEU A 125 29.49 -0.20 82.46
N LYS A 126 30.23 -0.92 83.31
CA LYS A 126 30.83 -2.20 82.92
C LYS A 126 29.74 -3.24 82.58
N ILE A 127 28.70 -3.37 83.40
CA ILE A 127 27.58 -4.28 83.12
C ILE A 127 26.85 -3.86 81.83
N LEU A 128 26.64 -2.56 81.62
CA LEU A 128 26.08 -2.04 80.37
C LEU A 128 26.95 -2.41 79.15
N LEU A 129 28.27 -2.29 79.27
CA LEU A 129 29.20 -2.70 78.23
C LEU A 129 29.08 -4.20 77.92
N ASP A 130 29.01 -5.05 78.95
CA ASP A 130 28.84 -6.51 78.79
C ASP A 130 27.49 -6.86 78.13
N ILE A 131 26.40 -6.19 78.52
CA ILE A 131 25.08 -6.35 77.88
C ILE A 131 25.14 -5.99 76.40
N GLY A 132 25.78 -4.86 76.06
CA GLY A 132 25.96 -4.42 74.68
C GLY A 132 26.80 -5.39 73.87
N TYR A 133 27.96 -5.82 74.38
CA TYR A 133 28.83 -6.78 73.70
C TYR A 133 28.11 -8.11 73.43
N ALA A 134 27.41 -8.65 74.43
CA ALA A 134 26.65 -9.90 74.29
C ALA A 134 25.54 -9.80 73.24
N THR A 135 24.96 -8.60 73.05
CA THR A 135 23.85 -8.39 72.11
C THR A 135 24.33 -8.08 70.70
N PHE A 136 25.34 -7.22 70.55
CA PHE A 136 25.74 -6.65 69.25
C PHE A 136 26.93 -7.34 68.58
N SER A 137 27.73 -8.13 69.30
CA SER A 137 28.97 -8.71 68.76
C SER A 137 28.77 -9.57 67.51
N LYS A 138 27.64 -10.26 67.37
CA LYS A 138 27.33 -11.12 66.20
C LYS A 138 26.14 -10.65 65.38
N LEU A 139 25.56 -9.50 65.72
CA LEU A 139 24.37 -8.98 65.05
C LEU A 139 24.78 -8.12 63.84
N LEU A 140 24.12 -8.34 62.71
CA LEU A 140 24.03 -7.40 61.59
C LEU A 140 22.55 -7.08 61.39
N ILE A 141 22.25 -5.86 60.96
CA ILE A 141 20.85 -5.41 60.82
C ILE A 141 20.18 -6.06 59.61
N VAL A 142 20.95 -6.34 58.57
CA VAL A 142 20.45 -6.88 57.31
C VAL A 142 21.15 -8.20 57.03
N ASP A 143 20.37 -9.23 56.71
CA ASP A 143 20.84 -10.49 56.15
C ASP A 143 20.58 -10.47 54.64
N PHE A 144 21.62 -10.64 53.84
CA PHE A 144 21.54 -10.49 52.39
C PHE A 144 21.20 -11.83 51.74
N LEU A 145 20.03 -11.90 51.10
CA LEU A 145 19.47 -13.12 50.52
C LEU A 145 20.21 -13.59 49.27
N LYS A 146 20.03 -14.88 48.95
CA LYS A 146 20.63 -15.57 47.80
C LYS A 146 19.63 -15.69 46.65
N GLY A 147 19.96 -15.10 45.50
CA GLY A 147 19.22 -15.26 44.24
C GLY A 147 19.18 -13.96 43.43
N PRO A 148 18.64 -13.99 42.20
CA PRO A 148 18.38 -12.77 41.43
C PRO A 148 17.26 -11.95 42.09
N ILE A 149 17.54 -10.70 42.44
CA ILE A 149 16.62 -9.81 43.17
C ILE A 149 16.28 -8.58 42.30
N ASP A 150 15.04 -8.10 42.36
CA ASP A 150 14.62 -6.84 41.78
C ASP A 150 14.83 -5.65 42.75
N CYS A 151 15.05 -4.45 42.21
CA CYS A 151 15.39 -3.27 43.01
C CYS A 151 14.35 -2.94 44.09
N GLU A 152 13.06 -3.05 43.78
CA GLU A 152 11.99 -2.70 44.72
C GLU A 152 11.84 -3.74 45.83
N SER A 153 11.90 -5.03 45.51
CA SER A 153 11.91 -6.08 46.54
C SER A 153 13.12 -5.94 47.46
N LEU A 154 14.29 -5.60 46.93
CA LEU A 154 15.47 -5.35 47.76
C LEU A 154 15.27 -4.18 48.73
N LYS A 155 14.76 -3.04 48.26
CA LYS A 155 14.47 -1.87 49.12
C LYS A 155 13.47 -2.23 50.22
N ASN A 156 12.44 -3.00 49.88
CA ASN A 156 11.40 -3.44 50.81
C ASN A 156 11.94 -4.42 51.86
N ASP A 157 12.70 -5.43 51.44
CA ASP A 157 13.30 -6.44 52.32
C ASP A 157 14.28 -5.82 53.31
N VAL A 158 15.15 -4.93 52.84
CA VAL A 158 16.07 -4.17 53.70
C VAL A 158 15.30 -3.31 54.69
N SER A 159 14.29 -2.58 54.23
CA SER A 159 13.49 -1.72 55.09
C SER A 159 12.77 -2.51 56.18
N LEU A 160 12.23 -3.67 55.83
CA LEU A 160 11.58 -4.59 56.75
C LEU A 160 12.57 -5.19 57.76
N ASN A 161 13.77 -5.59 57.32
CA ASN A 161 14.81 -6.12 58.20
C ASN A 161 15.32 -5.07 59.20
N CYS A 162 15.50 -3.82 58.75
CA CYS A 162 15.79 -2.67 59.62
C CYS A 162 14.73 -2.52 60.71
N THR A 163 13.45 -2.45 60.33
CA THR A 163 12.35 -2.29 61.29
C THR A 163 12.24 -3.48 62.25
N LYS A 164 12.31 -4.73 61.76
CA LYS A 164 12.27 -5.93 62.60
C LYS A 164 13.42 -5.97 63.60
N THR A 165 14.63 -5.60 63.17
CA THR A 165 15.80 -5.57 64.05
C THR A 165 15.69 -4.47 65.09
N GLU A 166 15.23 -3.29 64.70
CA GLU A 166 14.97 -2.17 65.61
C GLU A 166 13.94 -2.55 66.68
N GLU A 167 12.79 -3.11 66.29
CA GLU A 167 11.78 -3.62 67.23
C GLU A 167 12.35 -4.69 68.16
N LYS A 168 13.13 -5.64 67.61
CA LYS A 168 13.78 -6.68 68.42
C LYS A 168 14.71 -6.08 69.46
N LEU A 169 15.50 -5.07 69.10
CA LEU A 169 16.42 -4.40 70.03
C LEU A 169 15.67 -3.60 71.09
N LEU A 170 14.61 -2.89 70.71
CA LEU A 170 13.74 -2.14 71.64
C LEU A 170 12.96 -3.06 72.60
N ASN A 171 12.69 -4.31 72.20
CA ASN A 171 11.98 -5.28 73.04
C ASN A 171 12.90 -6.20 73.86
N THR A 172 14.21 -6.24 73.58
CA THR A 172 15.15 -7.17 74.25
C THR A 172 16.31 -6.47 74.93
N TRP A 173 17.10 -5.70 74.19
CA TRP A 173 18.27 -5.00 74.71
C TRP A 173 17.87 -3.80 75.56
N TYR A 174 17.03 -2.92 75.02
CA TYR A 174 16.67 -1.67 75.67
C TYR A 174 16.00 -1.89 77.05
N PRO A 175 15.06 -2.83 77.24
CA PRO A 175 14.45 -3.09 78.55
C PRO A 175 15.44 -3.64 79.57
N ARG A 176 16.45 -4.42 79.13
CA ARG A 176 17.53 -4.90 80.01
C ARG A 176 18.40 -3.74 80.50
N VAL A 177 18.68 -2.77 79.64
CA VAL A 177 19.38 -1.54 80.02
C VAL A 177 18.54 -0.72 80.99
N ILE A 178 17.25 -0.52 80.72
CA ILE A 178 16.35 0.21 81.62
C ILE A 178 16.28 -0.45 83.01
N ASN A 179 16.14 -1.77 83.07
CA ASN A 179 16.12 -2.51 84.34
C ASN A 179 17.44 -2.31 85.14
N LEU A 180 18.58 -2.24 84.45
CA LEU A 180 19.87 -1.96 85.10
C LEU A 180 19.87 -0.61 85.84
N PHE A 181 19.31 0.44 85.23
CA PHE A 181 19.30 1.79 85.82
C PHE A 181 18.10 2.09 86.71
N THR A 182 17.11 1.19 86.78
CA THR A 182 15.97 1.30 87.72
C THR A 182 16.35 0.83 89.14
N ARG A 183 17.47 0.11 89.26
CA ARG A 183 18.01 -0.40 90.53
C ARG A 183 18.65 0.72 91.36
N LYS A 184 18.51 0.68 92.68
CA LYS A 184 19.06 1.71 93.58
C LYS A 184 20.59 1.73 93.55
N GLU A 185 21.20 0.58 93.29
CA GLU A 185 22.64 0.37 93.20
C GLU A 185 23.24 1.02 91.93
N ALA A 186 22.42 1.42 90.95
CA ALA A 186 22.89 1.94 89.68
C ALA A 186 23.67 3.27 89.80
N LEU A 187 23.34 4.08 90.81
CA LEU A 187 23.96 5.38 91.12
C LEU A 187 24.82 5.32 92.40
N GLU A 188 25.13 4.13 92.92
CA GLU A 188 25.90 3.97 94.14
C GLU A 188 27.31 4.58 94.00
N GLY A 189 27.65 5.54 94.86
CA GLY A 189 28.94 6.24 94.78
C GLY A 189 28.98 7.46 93.85
N ILE A 190 27.88 7.77 93.14
CA ILE A 190 27.74 8.99 92.34
C ILE A 190 27.17 10.13 93.19
N LYS A 191 27.79 11.31 93.13
CA LYS A 191 27.31 12.51 93.82
C LYS A 191 26.12 13.14 93.07
N SER A 192 25.21 13.76 93.81
CA SER A 192 24.00 14.38 93.23
C SER A 192 24.28 15.43 92.15
N ASP A 193 25.36 16.19 92.27
CA ASP A 193 25.80 17.21 91.30
C ASP A 193 26.42 16.61 90.02
N LYS A 194 26.67 15.30 90.00
CA LYS A 194 27.32 14.59 88.89
C LYS A 194 26.38 13.62 88.15
N VAL A 195 25.14 13.49 88.58
CA VAL A 195 24.15 12.56 87.98
C VAL A 195 23.94 12.85 86.48
N ASP A 196 23.82 14.11 86.07
CA ASP A 196 23.67 14.48 84.66
C ASP A 196 24.89 14.06 83.83
N SER A 197 26.10 14.33 84.35
CA SER A 197 27.34 13.94 83.68
C SER A 197 27.51 12.42 83.59
N PHE A 198 27.00 11.67 84.58
CA PHE A 198 26.97 10.22 84.56
C PHE A 198 26.02 9.70 83.48
N TYR A 199 24.79 10.22 83.40
CA TYR A 199 23.84 9.83 82.36
C TYR A 199 24.26 10.26 80.96
N ASN A 200 24.98 11.37 80.81
CA ASN A 200 25.61 11.73 79.53
C ASN A 200 26.66 10.68 79.13
N CYS A 201 27.42 10.12 80.09
CA CYS A 201 28.33 9.02 79.82
C CYS A 201 27.57 7.73 79.44
N VAL A 202 26.44 7.41 80.09
CA VAL A 202 25.55 6.30 79.72
C VAL A 202 25.06 6.46 78.27
N ALA A 203 24.52 7.64 77.94
CA ALA A 203 24.03 7.94 76.60
C ALA A 203 25.15 7.81 75.56
N THR A 204 26.33 8.38 75.84
CA THR A 204 27.50 8.27 74.94
C THR A 204 27.93 6.81 74.73
N LEU A 205 27.94 5.99 75.79
CA LEU A 205 28.29 4.57 75.67
C LEU A 205 27.27 3.81 74.81
N MET A 206 25.98 4.02 75.03
CA MET A 206 24.91 3.39 74.23
C MET A 206 24.99 3.85 72.77
N SER A 207 25.16 5.15 72.54
CA SER A 207 25.39 5.74 71.21
C SER A 207 26.55 5.07 70.48
N ASN A 208 27.70 4.93 71.13
CA ASN A 208 28.86 4.27 70.52
C ASN A 208 28.59 2.81 70.15
N GLN A 209 27.86 2.06 70.99
CA GLN A 209 27.50 0.67 70.69
C GLN A 209 26.57 0.56 69.47
N LEU A 210 25.57 1.45 69.35
CA LEU A 210 24.66 1.46 68.21
C LEU A 210 25.35 1.95 66.92
N LYS A 211 26.17 3.01 67.01
CA LYS A 211 26.98 3.49 65.88
C LYS A 211 27.93 2.41 65.36
N GLU A 212 28.54 1.63 66.26
CA GLU A 212 29.41 0.53 65.87
C GLU A 212 28.64 -0.62 65.18
N LEU A 213 27.43 -0.95 65.63
CA LEU A 213 26.55 -1.91 64.94
C LEU A 213 26.19 -1.44 63.53
N LEU A 214 25.79 -0.18 63.39
CA LEU A 214 25.45 0.44 62.11
C LEU A 214 26.65 0.45 61.16
N ARG A 215 27.82 0.88 61.65
CA ARG A 215 29.08 0.92 60.88
C ARG A 215 29.46 -0.46 60.37
N ARG A 216 29.46 -1.48 61.24
CA ARG A 216 29.77 -2.86 60.87
C ARG A 216 28.78 -3.45 59.86
N THR A 217 27.50 -3.07 59.94
CA THR A 217 26.50 -3.49 58.96
C THR A 217 26.78 -2.87 57.58
N VAL A 218 27.09 -1.56 57.52
CA VAL A 218 27.47 -0.90 56.27
C VAL A 218 28.74 -1.51 55.68
N GLU A 219 29.77 -1.75 56.50
CA GLU A 219 31.02 -2.39 56.06
C GLU A 219 30.80 -3.81 55.53
N ALA A 220 29.98 -4.61 56.22
CA ALA A 220 29.62 -5.94 55.76
C ALA A 220 28.87 -5.92 54.42
N TYR A 221 27.98 -4.93 54.22
CA TYR A 221 27.26 -4.74 52.97
C TYR A 221 28.18 -4.33 51.82
N VAL A 222 29.04 -3.33 52.03
CA VAL A 222 30.01 -2.86 51.03
C VAL A 222 30.97 -4.00 50.63
N LYS A 223 31.35 -4.84 51.59
CA LYS A 223 32.21 -6.02 51.35
C LYS A 223 31.60 -7.04 50.38
N LEU A 224 30.28 -7.07 50.20
CA LEU A 224 29.65 -7.93 49.19
C LEU A 224 30.04 -7.54 47.76
N PHE A 225 30.46 -6.29 47.55
CA PHE A 225 30.88 -5.74 46.26
C PHE A 225 32.40 -5.70 46.10
N ASP A 226 33.12 -6.50 46.89
CA ASP A 226 34.58 -6.63 46.79
C ASP A 226 34.97 -7.18 45.41
N PRO A 227 35.82 -6.47 44.63
CA PRO A 227 36.29 -6.95 43.34
C PRO A 227 36.98 -8.31 43.39
N GLU A 228 37.63 -8.64 44.52
CA GLU A 228 38.42 -9.87 44.71
C GLU A 228 37.56 -11.05 45.19
N ASP A 229 36.46 -10.80 45.92
CA ASP A 229 35.55 -11.85 46.43
C ASP A 229 34.13 -11.72 45.84
N LYS A 230 33.96 -12.29 44.66
CA LYS A 230 32.66 -12.30 43.94
C LYS A 230 31.67 -13.35 44.43
N ARG A 231 31.99 -14.14 45.47
CA ARG A 231 31.14 -15.27 45.91
C ARG A 231 29.81 -14.81 46.49
N TRP A 232 29.79 -13.61 47.05
CA TRP A 232 28.65 -13.03 47.75
C TRP A 232 28.09 -11.79 47.06
N LEU A 233 28.54 -11.53 45.82
CA LEU A 233 28.07 -10.41 45.02
C LEU A 233 26.57 -10.56 44.76
N PRO A 234 25.75 -9.54 45.11
CA PRO A 234 24.31 -9.61 44.86
C PRO A 234 24.02 -9.68 43.36
N LEU A 235 23.10 -10.55 42.99
CA LEU A 235 22.67 -10.74 41.61
C LEU A 235 21.34 -9.99 41.40
N PHE A 236 21.33 -9.04 40.47
CA PHE A 236 20.17 -8.23 40.14
C PHE A 236 19.49 -8.71 38.87
N LYS A 237 18.16 -8.66 38.83
CA LYS A 237 17.39 -8.86 37.60
C LYS A 237 17.35 -7.55 36.83
N MET A 238 17.74 -7.60 35.57
CA MET A 238 17.56 -6.52 34.61
C MET A 238 17.01 -7.10 33.31
N GLU A 239 16.44 -6.25 32.48
CA GLU A 239 15.77 -6.60 31.24
C GLU A 239 16.23 -5.62 30.16
N LEU A 240 16.38 -6.11 28.94
CA LEU A 240 16.44 -5.29 27.74
C LEU A 240 15.03 -5.19 27.18
N THR A 241 14.49 -3.99 27.17
CA THR A 241 13.11 -3.72 26.72
C THR A 241 13.08 -3.12 25.33
N PHE A 242 11.94 -3.27 24.67
CA PHE A 242 11.65 -2.65 23.38
C PHE A 242 10.36 -1.83 23.43
N ASP A 243 10.44 -0.65 24.02
CA ASP A 243 9.31 0.28 24.16
C ASP A 243 9.44 1.45 23.19
N ASP A 244 8.34 1.85 22.54
CA ASP A 244 8.29 2.96 21.58
C ASP A 244 9.40 2.93 20.51
N GLU A 245 9.71 1.73 20.01
CA GLU A 245 10.79 1.46 19.05
C GLU A 245 12.19 1.82 19.56
N LYS A 246 12.40 1.80 20.89
CA LYS A 246 13.69 2.05 21.51
C LYS A 246 14.17 0.84 22.30
N MET A 247 15.45 0.59 22.20
CA MET A 247 16.15 -0.45 22.96
C MET A 247 16.69 0.19 24.23
N GLU A 248 16.25 -0.24 25.41
CA GLU A 248 16.66 0.36 26.68
C GLU A 248 16.84 -0.70 27.78
N PHE A 249 17.49 -0.32 28.88
CA PHE A 249 17.60 -1.16 30.07
C PHE A 249 16.47 -0.86 31.05
N TYR A 250 15.85 -1.91 31.57
CA TYR A 250 14.94 -1.82 32.70
C TYR A 250 15.38 -2.73 33.86
N PRO A 251 15.49 -2.24 35.11
CA PRO A 251 15.56 -0.82 35.45
C PRO A 251 16.79 -0.15 34.80
N SER A 252 16.82 1.18 34.76
CA SER A 252 17.99 1.89 34.22
C SER A 252 19.22 1.69 35.13
N PHE A 253 20.42 1.96 34.59
CA PHE A 253 21.64 1.92 35.42
C PHE A 253 21.58 2.89 36.60
N GLN A 254 20.89 4.03 36.43
CA GLN A 254 20.70 5.00 37.50
C GLN A 254 19.77 4.44 38.59
N ASP A 255 18.64 3.84 38.21
CA ASP A 255 17.69 3.27 39.17
C ASP A 255 18.33 2.14 39.99
N LEU A 256 19.15 1.31 39.35
CA LEU A 256 19.90 0.26 40.03
C LEU A 256 20.94 0.86 40.99
N GLU A 257 21.69 1.88 40.57
CA GLU A 257 22.65 2.57 41.43
C GLU A 257 21.95 3.19 42.65
N GLU A 258 20.83 3.87 42.45
CA GLU A 258 20.04 4.48 43.51
C GLU A 258 19.48 3.42 44.47
N ALA A 259 19.03 2.27 43.98
CA ALA A 259 18.56 1.17 44.81
C ALA A 259 19.66 0.58 45.70
N ILE A 260 20.87 0.40 45.16
CA ILE A 260 22.03 -0.13 45.91
C ILE A 260 22.51 0.87 46.96
N LEU A 261 22.52 2.17 46.63
CA LEU A 261 22.92 3.24 47.55
C LEU A 261 21.87 3.52 48.63
N PHE A 262 20.58 3.36 48.31
CA PHE A 262 19.48 3.50 49.26
C PHE A 262 19.68 2.61 50.49
N ILE A 263 20.28 1.43 50.34
CA ILE A 263 20.52 0.49 51.44
C ILE A 263 21.46 1.08 52.49
N VAL A 264 22.52 1.78 52.08
CA VAL A 264 23.44 2.46 53.02
C VAL A 264 22.69 3.53 53.80
N THR A 265 21.89 4.35 53.10
CA THR A 265 21.06 5.39 53.70
C THR A 265 20.04 4.79 54.67
N ARG A 266 19.37 3.70 54.28
CA ARG A 266 18.35 3.04 55.09
C ARG A 266 18.92 2.42 56.35
N ILE A 267 20.09 1.78 56.26
CA ILE A 267 20.83 1.31 57.43
C ILE A 267 21.15 2.50 58.35
N GLY A 268 21.70 3.59 57.81
CA GLY A 268 22.01 4.79 58.59
C GLY A 268 20.80 5.42 59.29
N GLN A 269 19.60 5.30 58.73
CA GLN A 269 18.35 5.80 59.32
C GLN A 269 17.75 4.87 60.40
N THR A 270 18.34 3.69 60.63
CA THR A 270 17.85 2.73 61.63
C THR A 270 18.30 3.14 63.03
N LEU A 271 17.47 2.92 64.06
CA LEU A 271 17.76 3.21 65.48
C LEU A 271 17.92 4.70 65.87
N GLN A 272 17.48 5.63 65.01
CA GLN A 272 17.59 7.08 65.26
C GLN A 272 16.69 7.60 66.40
N ASN A 273 15.64 6.85 66.76
CA ASN A 273 14.64 7.29 67.73
C ASN A 273 14.77 6.62 69.12
N VAL A 274 15.91 6.00 69.42
CA VAL A 274 16.13 5.34 70.71
C VAL A 274 16.27 6.39 71.80
N GLN A 275 15.39 6.38 72.81
CA GLN A 275 15.41 7.34 73.91
C GLN A 275 16.62 7.14 74.85
N THR A 276 17.13 8.23 75.43
CA THR A 276 18.15 8.17 76.49
C THR A 276 17.54 7.65 77.80
N ILE A 277 18.32 6.89 78.57
CA ILE A 277 17.87 6.33 79.87
C ILE A 277 17.40 7.44 80.82
N HIS A 278 18.12 8.56 80.85
CA HIS A 278 17.75 9.70 81.69
C HIS A 278 16.40 10.30 81.30
N SER A 279 16.15 10.51 80.00
CA SER A 279 14.86 11.00 79.51
C SER A 279 13.73 10.02 79.79
N TRP A 280 13.97 8.71 79.66
CA TRP A 280 12.98 7.68 79.96
C TRP A 280 12.61 7.67 81.45
N LEU A 281 13.61 7.73 82.35
CA LEU A 281 13.40 7.77 83.80
C LEU A 281 12.74 9.06 84.27
N ALA A 282 13.02 10.19 83.63
CA ALA A 282 12.47 11.49 83.99
C ALA A 282 10.97 11.64 83.65
N GLY A 283 10.45 10.87 82.67
CA GLY A 283 9.03 10.88 82.30
C GLY A 283 8.49 12.24 81.83
N GLY A 284 9.38 13.15 81.39
CA GLY A 284 9.02 14.51 80.97
C GLY A 284 8.47 14.59 79.54
N PRO A 285 7.90 15.75 79.13
CA PRO A 285 7.30 15.94 77.81
C PRO A 285 8.32 15.98 76.66
N THR A 286 9.58 16.29 76.93
CA THR A 286 10.66 16.34 75.93
C THR A 286 11.45 15.04 75.96
N THR A 287 11.36 14.28 74.87
CA THR A 287 12.12 13.05 74.67
C THR A 287 13.49 13.40 74.09
N VAL A 288 14.57 13.01 74.78
CA VAL A 288 15.94 13.13 74.27
C VAL A 288 16.38 11.77 73.77
N THR A 289 16.73 11.67 72.49
CA THR A 289 17.19 10.45 71.83
C THR A 289 18.72 10.33 71.87
N LEU A 290 19.21 9.11 71.65
CA LEU A 290 20.62 8.81 71.47
C LEU A 290 21.08 9.35 70.12
N ASP A 291 22.29 9.91 70.10
CA ASP A 291 22.99 10.18 68.85
C ASP A 291 23.46 8.85 68.26
N THR A 292 22.83 8.42 67.17
CA THR A 292 23.18 7.19 66.45
C THR A 292 23.56 7.49 65.00
N GLU A 293 23.77 8.75 64.65
CA GLU A 293 24.15 9.15 63.31
C GLU A 293 25.52 8.57 62.95
N LEU A 294 25.58 7.91 61.80
CA LEU A 294 26.83 7.45 61.22
C LEU A 294 27.65 8.66 60.77
N ALA A 295 28.97 8.59 60.97
CA ALA A 295 29.85 9.67 60.56
C ALA A 295 29.86 9.82 59.02
N ASP A 296 29.85 11.06 58.53
CA ASP A 296 29.78 11.39 57.10
C ASP A 296 30.83 10.68 56.26
N HIS A 297 32.05 10.54 56.79
CA HIS A 297 33.15 9.87 56.09
C HIS A 297 32.88 8.39 55.83
N VAL A 298 32.10 7.70 56.69
CA VAL A 298 31.70 6.30 56.50
C VAL A 298 30.68 6.19 55.37
N ILE A 299 29.68 7.07 55.35
CA ILE A 299 28.65 7.09 54.30
C ILE A 299 29.28 7.45 52.95
N ALA A 300 30.17 8.44 52.92
CA ALA A 300 30.90 8.86 51.73
C ALA A 300 31.82 7.74 51.21
N TRP A 301 32.55 7.06 52.09
CA TRP A 301 33.37 5.90 51.74
C TRP A 301 32.53 4.75 51.15
N ALA A 302 31.43 4.40 51.80
CA ALA A 302 30.54 3.32 51.34
C ALA A 302 29.96 3.66 49.96
N SER A 303 29.42 4.87 49.80
CA SER A 303 28.82 5.32 48.55
C SER A 303 29.82 5.36 47.40
N SER A 304 31.02 5.91 47.62
CA SER A 304 32.06 5.98 46.57
C SER A 304 32.59 4.59 46.18
N THR A 305 32.72 3.68 47.16
CA THR A 305 33.15 2.31 46.91
C THR A 305 32.11 1.54 46.11
N LEU A 306 30.83 1.63 46.49
CA LEU A 306 29.72 0.99 45.78
C LEU A 306 29.58 1.52 44.35
N LYS A 307 29.57 2.85 44.14
CA LYS A 307 29.49 3.43 42.78
C LYS A 307 30.58 2.91 41.86
N ARG A 308 31.81 2.78 42.35
CA ARG A 308 32.94 2.24 41.58
C ARG A 308 32.71 0.76 41.22
N ALA A 309 32.25 -0.05 42.18
CA ALA A 309 31.97 -1.47 41.97
C ALA A 309 30.79 -1.69 41.01
N ILE A 310 29.71 -0.91 41.15
CA ILE A 310 28.53 -0.94 40.27
C ILE A 310 28.96 -0.64 38.83
N LYS A 311 29.68 0.46 38.62
CA LYS A 311 30.17 0.85 37.29
C LYS A 311 30.97 -0.26 36.63
N ALA A 312 31.94 -0.83 37.35
CA ALA A 312 32.77 -1.92 36.81
C ALA A 312 31.96 -3.17 36.47
N ASN A 313 30.96 -3.53 37.28
CA ASN A 313 30.12 -4.69 37.02
C ASN A 313 29.09 -4.48 35.90
N LEU A 314 28.75 -3.22 35.56
CA LEU A 314 27.82 -2.86 34.49
C LEU A 314 28.48 -2.71 33.12
N GLU A 315 29.82 -2.72 33.02
CA GLU A 315 30.54 -2.67 31.74
C GLU A 315 30.16 -3.85 30.84
N GLY A 316 30.13 -5.08 31.37
CA GLY A 316 29.75 -6.28 30.60
C GLY A 316 28.32 -6.26 30.05
N PRO A 317 27.28 -5.99 30.89
CA PRO A 317 25.92 -5.76 30.40
C PRO A 317 25.83 -4.67 29.34
N LYS A 318 26.53 -3.54 29.54
CA LYS A 318 26.55 -2.44 28.58
C LYS A 318 27.14 -2.87 27.23
N GLU A 319 28.30 -3.51 27.22
CA GLU A 319 28.92 -4.03 26.00
C GLU A 319 28.01 -5.03 25.28
N HIS A 320 27.24 -5.83 26.02
CA HIS A 320 26.27 -6.75 25.45
C HIS A 320 25.14 -6.01 24.75
N PHE A 321 24.59 -4.98 25.37
CA PHE A 321 23.59 -4.10 24.76
C PHE A 321 24.14 -3.37 23.55
N ASP A 322 25.36 -2.83 23.61
CA ASP A 322 26.00 -2.14 22.50
C ASP A 322 26.13 -3.05 21.26
N ARG A 323 26.36 -4.36 21.45
CA ARG A 323 26.34 -5.34 20.34
C ARG A 323 24.95 -5.51 19.70
N TYR A 324 23.86 -5.42 20.47
CA TYR A 324 22.52 -5.39 19.90
C TYR A 324 22.30 -4.13 19.08
N VAL A 325 22.69 -2.97 19.62
CA VAL A 325 22.55 -1.68 18.93
C VAL A 325 23.36 -1.64 17.64
N GLU A 326 24.61 -2.11 17.66
CA GLU A 326 25.46 -2.15 16.47
C GLU A 326 24.88 -3.06 15.38
N ARG A 327 24.36 -4.23 15.75
CA ARG A 327 23.89 -5.23 14.78
C ARG A 327 22.47 -4.97 14.26
N TYR A 328 21.59 -4.44 15.11
CA TYR A 328 20.16 -4.36 14.84
C TYR A 328 19.59 -2.92 14.94
N GLY A 329 20.38 -1.93 15.33
CA GLY A 329 19.93 -0.53 15.49
C GLY A 329 19.36 0.08 14.22
N TRP A 330 19.83 -0.35 13.05
CA TRP A 330 19.34 0.10 11.75
C TRP A 330 17.85 -0.25 11.48
N LEU A 331 17.28 -1.20 12.24
CA LEU A 331 15.85 -1.54 12.17
C LEU A 331 14.96 -0.45 12.80
N VAL A 332 15.51 0.35 13.70
CA VAL A 332 14.75 1.34 14.49
C VAL A 332 15.21 2.78 14.31
N ASP A 333 16.44 3.01 13.83
CA ASP A 333 16.95 4.36 13.57
C ASP A 333 16.37 5.03 12.30
N GLY A 334 15.48 4.33 11.59
CA GLY A 334 14.85 4.77 10.34
C GLY A 334 15.61 4.38 9.06
N THR A 335 16.77 3.75 9.16
CA THR A 335 17.57 3.27 8.02
C THR A 335 16.80 2.21 7.23
N ALA A 336 16.26 1.18 7.90
CA ALA A 336 15.43 0.15 7.28
C ALA A 336 14.22 0.75 6.54
N SER A 337 13.50 1.65 7.20
CA SER A 337 12.34 2.35 6.63
C SER A 337 12.71 3.18 5.40
N THR A 338 13.88 3.81 5.39
CA THR A 338 14.37 4.59 4.25
C THR A 338 14.73 3.68 3.08
N ARG A 339 15.45 2.58 3.35
CA ARG A 339 15.80 1.57 2.34
C ARG A 339 14.54 0.98 1.69
N LEU A 340 13.52 0.70 2.48
CA LEU A 340 12.23 0.21 2.00
C LEU A 340 11.55 1.19 1.05
N LYS A 341 11.45 2.47 1.46
CA LYS A 341 10.85 3.52 0.62
C LYS A 341 11.60 3.75 -0.68
N SER A 342 12.93 3.69 -0.66
CA SER A 342 13.74 3.78 -1.87
C SER A 342 13.50 2.61 -2.82
N PHE A 343 13.40 1.39 -2.28
CA PHE A 343 13.08 0.20 -3.06
C PHE A 343 11.67 0.28 -3.66
N GLU A 344 10.66 0.71 -2.89
CA GLU A 344 9.29 0.87 -3.41
C GLU A 344 9.13 1.98 -4.46
N ALA A 345 10.08 2.92 -4.55
CA ALA A 345 10.06 3.99 -5.56
C ALA A 345 10.52 3.52 -6.95
N GLU A 346 11.18 2.37 -7.03
CA GLU A 346 11.69 1.76 -8.26
C GLU A 346 10.85 0.55 -8.66
N GLU A 347 10.91 0.15 -9.94
CA GLU A 347 10.29 -1.10 -10.40
C GLU A 347 11.24 -2.27 -10.18
N HIS A 348 10.77 -3.28 -9.45
CA HIS A 348 11.55 -4.48 -9.15
C HIS A 348 10.83 -5.76 -9.58
N SER A 349 11.63 -6.76 -9.92
CA SER A 349 11.19 -8.11 -10.24
C SER A 349 10.70 -8.87 -9.01
N PHE A 350 9.90 -9.91 -9.21
CA PHE A 350 9.43 -10.78 -8.13
C PHE A 350 10.60 -11.37 -7.34
N ASP A 351 11.65 -11.83 -8.02
CA ASP A 351 12.84 -12.41 -7.39
C ASP A 351 13.55 -11.41 -6.47
N GLU A 352 13.68 -10.14 -6.89
CA GLU A 352 14.26 -9.08 -6.05
C GLU A 352 13.42 -8.80 -4.80
N TYR A 353 12.09 -8.78 -4.94
CA TYR A 353 11.19 -8.69 -3.77
C TYR A 353 11.37 -9.88 -2.82
N THR A 354 11.40 -11.11 -3.34
CA THR A 354 11.57 -12.31 -2.50
C THR A 354 12.89 -12.30 -1.76
N ALA A 355 13.99 -11.93 -2.42
CA ALA A 355 15.30 -11.81 -1.80
C ALA A 355 15.30 -10.80 -0.65
N PHE A 356 14.63 -9.65 -0.83
CA PHE A 356 14.58 -8.62 0.20
C PHE A 356 13.66 -8.99 1.37
N ILE A 357 12.54 -9.66 1.09
CA ILE A 357 11.67 -10.25 2.13
C ILE A 357 12.44 -11.30 2.94
N ASP A 358 13.15 -12.21 2.27
CA ASP A 358 13.90 -13.29 2.90
C ASP A 358 15.04 -12.77 3.77
N GLU A 359 15.64 -11.62 3.42
CA GLU A 359 16.62 -10.94 4.26
C GLU A 359 16.02 -10.60 5.64
N PHE A 360 14.84 -9.96 5.68
CA PHE A 360 14.16 -9.61 6.92
C PHE A 360 13.64 -10.85 7.68
N LEU A 361 13.09 -11.84 6.98
CA LEU A 361 12.62 -13.08 7.61
C LEU A 361 13.78 -13.91 8.20
N SER A 362 14.93 -13.93 7.53
CA SER A 362 16.14 -14.57 8.03
C SER A 362 16.69 -13.83 9.25
N LEU A 363 16.68 -12.50 9.21
CA LEU A 363 17.06 -11.66 10.35
C LEU A 363 16.15 -11.91 11.55
N ALA A 364 14.83 -11.99 11.35
CA ALA A 364 13.87 -12.33 12.39
C ALA A 364 14.17 -13.71 13.04
N LYS A 365 14.50 -14.72 12.22
CA LYS A 365 14.92 -16.04 12.71
C LYS A 365 16.23 -15.98 13.49
N GLU A 366 17.20 -15.20 13.00
CA GLU A 366 18.48 -14.99 13.66
C GLU A 366 18.29 -14.36 15.05
N ILE A 367 17.53 -13.27 15.15
CA ILE A 367 17.27 -12.58 16.42
C ILE A 367 16.59 -13.52 17.41
N MET A 368 15.57 -14.28 16.98
CA MET A 368 14.88 -15.24 17.85
C MET A 368 15.80 -16.35 18.36
N SER A 369 16.82 -16.72 17.59
CA SER A 369 17.80 -17.74 17.96
C SER A 369 18.81 -17.29 19.03
N LEU A 370 18.91 -15.98 19.31
CA LEU A 370 19.80 -15.45 20.34
C LEU A 370 19.42 -15.97 21.74
N PRO A 371 20.36 -16.04 22.69
CA PRO A 371 20.06 -16.45 24.06
C PRO A 371 19.00 -15.56 24.72
N LEU A 372 18.07 -16.17 25.46
CA LEU A 372 17.05 -15.44 26.23
C LEU A 372 17.62 -14.72 27.44
N LEU A 373 18.63 -15.33 28.09
CA LEU A 373 19.22 -14.82 29.32
C LEU A 373 20.73 -14.67 29.15
N ALA A 374 21.26 -13.49 29.46
CA ALA A 374 22.69 -13.24 29.61
C ALA A 374 23.07 -13.13 31.10
N HIS A 375 24.12 -13.83 31.50
CA HIS A 375 24.56 -13.92 32.90
C HIS A 375 25.86 -13.15 33.09
N PHE A 376 25.83 -12.15 33.96
CA PHE A 376 26.97 -11.35 34.41
C PHE A 376 27.13 -11.49 35.93
N PRO A 377 28.30 -11.12 36.49
CA PRO A 377 28.56 -11.30 37.92
C PRO A 377 27.50 -10.67 38.84
N MET A 378 27.06 -9.44 38.52
CA MET A 378 26.09 -8.68 39.30
C MET A 378 24.70 -8.66 38.66
N VAL A 379 24.56 -9.05 37.39
CA VAL A 379 23.32 -8.87 36.62
C VAL A 379 22.93 -10.15 35.91
N ARG A 380 21.67 -10.57 36.08
CA ARG A 380 20.99 -11.50 35.20
C ARG A 380 20.12 -10.67 34.26
N LEU A 381 20.52 -10.61 33.00
CA LEU A 381 19.88 -9.80 31.98
C LEU A 381 18.91 -10.67 31.17
N ASP A 382 17.63 -10.32 31.21
CA ASP A 382 16.60 -10.87 30.34
C ASP A 382 16.58 -10.09 29.02
N CYS A 383 16.63 -10.80 27.90
CA CYS A 383 16.63 -10.22 26.56
C CYS A 383 15.36 -10.56 25.78
N ASP A 384 14.37 -11.25 26.39
CA ASP A 384 13.22 -11.78 25.66
C ASP A 384 12.36 -10.66 25.05
N ASP A 385 12.04 -9.62 25.81
CA ASP A 385 11.24 -8.49 25.32
C ASP A 385 11.92 -7.78 24.14
N LEU A 386 13.20 -7.41 24.28
CA LEU A 386 13.98 -6.85 23.18
C LEU A 386 14.01 -7.76 21.93
N LYS A 387 14.23 -9.06 22.13
CA LYS A 387 14.27 -10.02 21.02
C LYS A 387 12.93 -10.09 20.30
N GLN A 388 11.82 -10.15 21.03
CA GLN A 388 10.48 -10.18 20.46
C GLN A 388 10.20 -8.88 19.68
N GLY A 389 10.45 -7.73 20.30
CA GLY A 389 10.27 -6.42 19.66
C GLY A 389 11.06 -6.26 18.36
N LEU A 390 12.35 -6.59 18.35
CA LEU A 390 13.17 -6.54 17.13
C LEU A 390 12.73 -7.54 16.07
N THR A 391 12.31 -8.75 16.48
CA THR A 391 11.81 -9.78 15.57
C THR A 391 10.53 -9.32 14.88
N ASP A 392 9.60 -8.75 15.64
CA ASP A 392 8.34 -8.27 15.12
C ASP A 392 8.54 -7.02 14.24
N LYS A 393 9.50 -6.16 14.60
CA LYS A 393 9.93 -5.05 13.73
C LYS A 393 10.47 -5.55 12.39
N ALA A 394 11.38 -6.52 12.39
CA ALA A 394 11.89 -7.12 11.15
C ALA A 394 10.77 -7.76 10.31
N LYS A 395 9.87 -8.53 10.93
CA LYS A 395 8.71 -9.12 10.25
C LYS A 395 7.76 -8.06 9.69
N SER A 396 7.57 -6.94 10.37
CA SER A 396 6.72 -5.86 9.86
C SER A 396 7.25 -5.28 8.55
N PHE A 397 8.57 -5.11 8.41
CA PHE A 397 9.16 -4.70 7.13
C PHE A 397 8.98 -5.75 6.03
N ALA A 398 9.16 -7.04 6.37
CA ALA A 398 8.88 -8.12 5.44
C ALA A 398 7.41 -8.11 4.99
N ASN A 399 6.47 -7.86 5.90
CA ASN A 399 5.05 -7.81 5.60
C ASN A 399 4.67 -6.66 4.68
N ILE A 400 5.29 -5.48 4.82
CA ILE A 400 5.03 -4.35 3.91
C ILE A 400 5.39 -4.73 2.45
N LEU A 401 6.57 -5.34 2.25
CA LEU A 401 6.98 -5.86 0.94
C LEU A 401 6.05 -6.98 0.45
N MET A 402 5.64 -7.87 1.36
CA MET A 402 4.74 -8.98 1.05
C MET A 402 3.38 -8.49 0.56
N GLU A 403 2.79 -7.50 1.23
CA GLU A 403 1.51 -6.91 0.85
C GLU A 403 1.56 -6.35 -0.57
N LYS A 404 2.68 -5.72 -0.95
CA LYS A 404 2.87 -5.21 -2.31
C LYS A 404 2.88 -6.32 -3.36
N ILE A 405 3.64 -7.39 -3.15
CA ILE A 405 3.70 -8.50 -4.13
C ILE A 405 2.41 -9.32 -4.18
N VAL A 406 1.72 -9.49 -3.04
CA VAL A 406 0.41 -10.15 -2.99
C VAL A 406 -0.64 -9.32 -3.74
N THR A 407 -0.61 -8.00 -3.59
CA THR A 407 -1.49 -7.10 -4.34
C THR A 407 -1.22 -7.20 -5.84
N ASN A 408 0.04 -7.13 -6.26
CA ASN A 408 0.42 -7.29 -7.66
C ASN A 408 0.00 -8.66 -8.22
N HIS A 409 0.15 -9.73 -7.44
CA HIS A 409 -0.28 -11.08 -7.81
C HIS A 409 -1.80 -11.19 -7.97
N ARG A 410 -2.58 -10.60 -7.05
CA ARG A 410 -4.03 -10.53 -7.13
C ARG A 410 -4.48 -9.77 -8.39
N GLU A 411 -3.90 -8.60 -8.65
CA GLU A 411 -4.22 -7.81 -9.84
C GLU A 411 -3.94 -8.56 -11.14
N GLU A 412 -2.82 -9.29 -11.20
CA GLU A 412 -2.47 -10.09 -12.38
C GLU A 412 -3.46 -11.25 -12.59
N ASN A 413 -3.81 -11.95 -11.52
CA ASN A 413 -4.84 -12.99 -11.57
C ASN A 413 -6.21 -12.47 -12.02
N GLU A 414 -6.61 -11.29 -11.54
CA GLU A 414 -7.84 -10.64 -12.00
C GLU A 414 -7.78 -10.27 -13.49
N LYS A 415 -6.64 -9.75 -13.98
CA LYS A 415 -6.46 -9.44 -15.40
C LYS A 415 -6.58 -10.69 -16.26
N ILE A 416 -5.91 -11.78 -15.88
CA ILE A 416 -6.01 -13.07 -16.56
C ILE A 416 -7.47 -13.54 -16.60
N CYS A 417 -8.17 -13.54 -15.46
CA CYS A 417 -9.59 -13.91 -15.41
C CYS A 417 -10.46 -13.04 -16.33
N LYS A 418 -10.26 -11.71 -16.31
CA LYS A 418 -11.00 -10.76 -17.16
C LYS A 418 -10.75 -11.00 -18.65
N GLU A 419 -9.53 -11.35 -19.05
CA GLU A 419 -9.20 -11.66 -20.44
C GLU A 419 -9.86 -12.96 -20.89
N PHE A 420 -9.85 -14.01 -20.07
CA PHE A 420 -10.61 -15.24 -20.35
C PHE A 420 -12.12 -14.99 -20.44
N GLU A 421 -12.68 -14.18 -19.53
CA GLU A 421 -14.09 -13.83 -19.57
C GLU A 421 -14.44 -13.01 -20.81
N THR A 422 -13.56 -12.10 -21.25
CA THR A 422 -13.73 -11.35 -22.49
C THR A 422 -13.73 -12.27 -23.71
N ILE A 423 -12.86 -13.29 -23.73
CA ILE A 423 -12.87 -14.32 -24.79
C ILE A 423 -14.19 -15.08 -24.75
N ARG A 424 -14.65 -15.50 -23.57
CA ARG A 424 -15.92 -16.21 -23.39
C ARG A 424 -17.10 -15.38 -23.89
N GLU A 425 -17.24 -14.14 -23.43
CA GLU A 425 -18.35 -13.26 -23.80
C GLU A 425 -18.41 -13.02 -25.31
N ARG A 426 -17.25 -12.79 -25.95
CA ARG A 426 -17.19 -12.63 -27.41
C ARG A 426 -17.46 -13.92 -28.18
N SER A 427 -16.99 -15.06 -27.68
CA SER A 427 -17.20 -16.37 -28.33
C SER A 427 -18.67 -16.82 -28.24
N LEU A 428 -19.39 -16.46 -27.18
CA LEU A 428 -20.79 -16.88 -26.99
C LEU A 428 -21.80 -15.82 -27.46
N LYS A 429 -21.33 -14.71 -28.06
CA LYS A 429 -22.22 -13.69 -28.61
C LYS A 429 -22.86 -14.22 -29.89
N VAL A 430 -24.19 -14.29 -29.92
CA VAL A 430 -24.94 -14.67 -31.12
C VAL A 430 -24.76 -13.56 -32.18
N PRO A 431 -24.20 -13.85 -33.36
CA PRO A 431 -24.04 -12.86 -34.40
C PRO A 431 -25.40 -12.47 -34.99
N GLU A 432 -25.64 -11.17 -35.16
CA GLU A 432 -26.88 -10.64 -35.76
C GLU A 432 -26.79 -10.56 -37.29
N THR A 433 -25.56 -10.50 -37.81
CA THR A 433 -25.28 -10.40 -39.25
C THR A 433 -24.23 -11.40 -39.68
N THR A 434 -24.22 -11.76 -40.95
CA THR A 434 -23.22 -12.66 -41.53
C THR A 434 -21.81 -12.07 -41.46
N GLU A 435 -21.67 -10.74 -41.54
CA GLU A 435 -20.40 -10.04 -41.33
C GLU A 435 -19.89 -10.22 -39.88
N GLU A 436 -20.75 -9.98 -38.89
CA GLU A 436 -20.41 -10.19 -37.47
C GLU A 436 -20.07 -11.65 -37.16
N MET A 437 -20.73 -12.61 -37.83
CA MET A 437 -20.40 -14.04 -37.73
C MET A 437 -18.96 -14.30 -38.20
N MET A 438 -18.57 -13.77 -39.36
CA MET A 438 -17.22 -13.94 -39.91
C MET A 438 -16.15 -13.26 -39.05
N GLU A 439 -16.43 -12.09 -38.49
CA GLU A 439 -15.54 -11.42 -37.53
C GLU A 439 -15.36 -12.25 -36.25
N THR A 440 -16.45 -12.81 -35.72
CA THR A 440 -16.41 -13.66 -34.52
C THR A 440 -15.58 -14.92 -34.75
N ILE A 441 -15.75 -15.59 -35.90
CA ILE A 441 -14.94 -16.76 -36.29
C ILE A 441 -13.45 -16.40 -36.32
N ALA A 442 -13.09 -15.30 -37.00
CA ALA A 442 -11.70 -14.86 -37.10
C ALA A 442 -11.09 -14.49 -35.73
N TYR A 443 -11.88 -13.85 -34.86
CA TYR A 443 -11.47 -13.53 -33.50
C TYR A 443 -11.22 -14.78 -32.66
N VAL A 444 -12.13 -15.74 -32.67
CA VAL A 444 -12.00 -16.99 -31.89
C VAL A 444 -10.83 -17.83 -32.37
N GLU A 445 -10.59 -17.90 -33.68
CA GLU A 445 -9.42 -18.60 -34.22
C GLU A 445 -8.10 -17.95 -33.77
N LYS A 446 -8.03 -16.61 -33.75
CA LYS A 446 -6.89 -15.89 -33.20
C LYS A 446 -6.74 -16.11 -31.68
N ALA A 447 -7.85 -16.14 -30.94
CA ALA A 447 -7.83 -16.44 -29.52
C ALA A 447 -7.29 -17.86 -29.25
N LYS A 448 -7.80 -18.88 -29.97
CA LYS A 448 -7.36 -20.29 -29.89
C LYS A 448 -5.86 -20.45 -30.17
N THR A 449 -5.33 -19.73 -31.17
CA THR A 449 -3.94 -19.90 -31.64
C THR A 449 -2.92 -19.12 -30.82
N THR A 450 -3.12 -17.82 -30.60
CA THR A 450 -2.13 -16.97 -29.91
C THR A 450 -2.59 -16.52 -28.53
N GLY A 451 -3.85 -16.09 -28.37
CA GLY A 451 -4.33 -15.49 -27.12
C GLY A 451 -4.25 -16.44 -25.93
N ILE A 452 -4.69 -17.68 -26.10
CA ILE A 452 -4.62 -18.71 -25.03
C ILE A 452 -3.17 -19.05 -24.68
N GLN A 453 -2.25 -19.10 -25.65
CA GLN A 453 -0.84 -19.39 -25.38
C GLN A 453 -0.19 -18.30 -24.52
N GLU A 454 -0.46 -17.03 -24.80
CA GLU A 454 0.01 -15.88 -24.01
C GLU A 454 -0.53 -15.94 -22.57
N LEU A 455 -1.83 -16.24 -22.41
CA LEU A 455 -2.46 -16.42 -21.10
C LEU A 455 -1.87 -17.60 -20.31
N LEU A 456 -1.56 -18.72 -20.98
CA LEU A 456 -0.93 -19.88 -20.33
C LEU A 456 0.48 -19.59 -19.80
N ILE A 457 1.27 -18.78 -20.51
CA ILE A 457 2.58 -18.33 -20.04
C ILE A 457 2.43 -17.50 -18.76
N ARG A 458 1.47 -16.58 -18.74
CA ARG A 458 1.16 -15.75 -17.56
C ARG A 458 0.65 -16.58 -16.38
N ILE A 459 -0.20 -17.57 -16.62
CA ILE A 459 -0.65 -18.51 -15.58
C ILE A 459 0.53 -19.27 -14.97
N LYS A 460 1.48 -19.72 -15.80
CA LYS A 460 2.67 -20.43 -15.32
C LYS A 460 3.54 -19.54 -14.42
N GLU A 461 3.68 -18.27 -14.78
CA GLU A 461 4.36 -17.28 -13.93
C GLU A 461 3.61 -17.07 -12.59
N CYS A 462 2.28 -16.94 -12.63
CA CYS A 462 1.46 -16.89 -11.41
C CYS A 462 1.62 -18.14 -10.53
N GLN A 463 1.76 -19.34 -11.11
CA GLN A 463 2.02 -20.57 -10.36
C GLN A 463 3.36 -20.54 -9.62
N ILE A 464 4.42 -20.04 -10.27
CA ILE A 464 5.75 -19.91 -9.66
C ILE A 464 5.67 -18.94 -8.47
N ARG A 465 5.07 -17.77 -8.67
CA ARG A 465 4.88 -16.77 -7.60
C ARG A 465 4.06 -17.32 -6.43
N MET A 466 2.96 -18.01 -6.74
CA MET A 466 2.10 -18.63 -5.74
C MET A 466 2.84 -19.68 -4.91
N SER A 467 3.74 -20.46 -5.51
CA SER A 467 4.54 -21.47 -4.77
C SER A 467 5.34 -20.83 -3.64
N TYR A 468 5.98 -19.69 -3.90
CA TYR A 468 6.69 -18.94 -2.86
C TYR A 468 5.71 -18.36 -1.84
N LEU A 469 4.67 -17.66 -2.32
CA LEU A 469 3.71 -16.98 -1.44
C LEU A 469 3.01 -17.94 -0.47
N LEU A 470 2.76 -19.20 -0.85
CA LEU A 470 2.15 -20.19 0.05
C LEU A 470 3.03 -20.56 1.26
N ASP A 471 4.35 -20.40 1.16
CA ASP A 471 5.29 -20.71 2.25
C ASP A 471 5.43 -19.55 3.25
N VAL A 472 5.21 -18.32 2.80
CA VAL A 472 5.53 -17.09 3.55
C VAL A 472 4.32 -16.19 3.84
N PHE A 473 3.17 -16.43 3.19
CA PHE A 473 1.98 -15.60 3.29
C PHE A 473 0.72 -16.43 3.55
N ILE A 474 -0.19 -15.86 4.35
CA ILE A 474 -1.48 -16.47 4.67
C ILE A 474 -2.55 -15.82 3.78
N PHE A 475 -2.99 -16.54 2.76
CA PHE A 475 -4.03 -16.05 1.86
C PHE A 475 -5.41 -16.00 2.51
N ALA A 476 -6.17 -14.95 2.16
CA ALA A 476 -7.59 -14.91 2.42
C ALA A 476 -8.33 -15.96 1.56
N PRO A 477 -9.48 -16.50 2.02
CA PRO A 477 -10.25 -17.48 1.26
C PRO A 477 -10.61 -17.01 -0.16
N GLU A 478 -10.88 -15.72 -0.33
CA GLU A 478 -11.22 -15.09 -1.61
C GLU A 478 -10.04 -15.14 -2.60
N ASP A 479 -8.82 -14.91 -2.11
CA ASP A 479 -7.61 -14.98 -2.93
C ASP A 479 -7.28 -16.41 -3.36
N LEU A 480 -7.49 -17.37 -2.47
CA LEU A 480 -7.35 -18.80 -2.80
C LEU A 480 -8.35 -19.22 -3.87
N ALA A 481 -9.60 -18.73 -3.79
CA ALA A 481 -10.62 -18.99 -4.81
C ALA A 481 -10.26 -18.34 -6.16
N LEU A 482 -9.71 -17.12 -6.15
CA LEU A 482 -9.22 -16.45 -7.36
C LEU A 482 -8.06 -17.23 -7.99
N ASN A 483 -7.04 -17.61 -7.20
CA ASN A 483 -5.94 -18.46 -7.65
C ASN A 483 -6.47 -19.74 -8.31
N ALA A 484 -7.37 -20.47 -7.63
CA ALA A 484 -7.97 -21.68 -8.17
C ALA A 484 -8.72 -21.43 -9.49
N THR A 485 -9.44 -20.31 -9.60
CA THR A 485 -10.14 -19.92 -10.83
C THR A 485 -9.18 -19.72 -12.00
N VAL A 486 -8.07 -18.99 -11.79
CA VAL A 486 -7.01 -18.78 -12.78
C VAL A 486 -6.43 -20.11 -13.26
N LEU A 487 -6.16 -21.05 -12.35
CA LEU A 487 -5.60 -22.36 -12.70
C LEU A 487 -6.59 -23.27 -13.45
N LEU A 488 -7.89 -23.07 -13.26
CA LEU A 488 -8.94 -23.87 -13.89
C LEU A 488 -9.41 -23.30 -15.24
N TRP A 489 -9.16 -22.02 -15.53
CA TRP A 489 -9.54 -21.37 -16.80
C TRP A 489 -9.10 -22.14 -18.06
N PRO A 490 -7.86 -22.67 -18.15
CA PRO A 490 -7.43 -23.47 -19.30
C PRO A 490 -8.29 -24.72 -19.57
N GLN A 491 -8.91 -25.29 -18.53
CA GLN A 491 -9.82 -26.43 -18.70
C GLN A 491 -11.23 -25.96 -19.05
N LYS A 492 -11.66 -24.82 -18.49
CA LYS A 492 -13.00 -24.23 -18.72
C LYS A 492 -13.17 -23.63 -20.11
N ILE A 493 -12.09 -23.21 -20.78
CA ILE A 493 -12.18 -22.51 -22.06
C ILE A 493 -12.48 -23.43 -23.25
N ASN A 494 -12.06 -24.71 -23.21
CA ASN A 494 -12.29 -25.63 -24.32
C ASN A 494 -13.78 -25.90 -24.58
N PRO A 495 -14.61 -26.20 -23.55
CA PRO A 495 -16.06 -26.33 -23.74
C PRO A 495 -16.74 -25.07 -24.30
N ILE A 496 -16.20 -23.88 -23.99
CA ILE A 496 -16.73 -22.61 -24.52
C ILE A 496 -16.45 -22.49 -26.02
N PHE A 497 -15.29 -22.99 -26.47
CA PHE A 497 -14.98 -23.05 -27.89
C PHE A 497 -15.84 -24.07 -28.64
N ASP A 498 -16.13 -25.21 -28.02
CA ASP A 498 -17.06 -26.20 -28.59
C ASP A 498 -18.48 -25.58 -28.74
N GLU A 499 -18.95 -24.87 -27.71
CA GLU A 499 -20.24 -24.17 -27.72
C GLU A 499 -20.27 -23.03 -28.77
N HIS A 500 -19.17 -22.30 -28.97
CA HIS A 500 -19.04 -21.33 -30.06
C HIS A 500 -19.16 -22.01 -31.42
N ASP A 501 -18.49 -23.14 -31.64
CA ASP A 501 -18.51 -23.83 -32.92
C ASP A 501 -19.94 -24.33 -33.25
N ASP A 502 -20.68 -24.82 -32.24
CA ASP A 502 -22.11 -25.17 -32.35
C ASP A 502 -23.00 -23.94 -32.64
N LEU A 503 -22.77 -22.82 -31.95
CA LEU A 503 -23.50 -21.56 -32.12
C LEU A 503 -23.31 -20.96 -33.52
N ILE A 504 -22.09 -20.99 -34.04
CA ILE A 504 -21.77 -20.53 -35.40
C ILE A 504 -22.46 -21.43 -36.42
N GLU A 505 -22.39 -22.76 -36.26
CA GLU A 505 -23.05 -23.69 -37.18
C GLU A 505 -24.58 -23.49 -37.17
N GLN A 506 -25.20 -23.28 -36.01
CA GLN A 506 -26.62 -22.98 -35.91
C GLN A 506 -26.98 -21.63 -36.56
N SER A 507 -26.19 -20.59 -36.31
CA SER A 507 -26.39 -19.25 -36.86
C SER A 507 -26.22 -19.25 -38.38
N LYS A 508 -25.22 -19.98 -38.89
CA LYS A 508 -24.99 -20.21 -40.32
C LYS A 508 -26.18 -20.89 -40.97
N ARG A 509 -26.67 -22.02 -40.44
CA ARG A 509 -27.85 -22.72 -40.98
C ARG A 509 -29.09 -21.83 -41.00
N LYS A 510 -29.30 -21.04 -39.95
CA LYS A 510 -30.40 -20.08 -39.88
C LYS A 510 -30.25 -18.99 -40.96
N GLY A 511 -29.07 -18.39 -41.07
CA GLY A 511 -28.76 -17.38 -42.09
C GLY A 511 -28.92 -17.90 -43.51
N GLU A 512 -28.39 -19.09 -43.81
CA GLU A 512 -28.55 -19.76 -45.11
C GLU A 512 -30.03 -20.03 -45.44
N SER A 513 -30.82 -20.51 -44.47
CA SER A 513 -32.26 -20.73 -44.66
C SER A 513 -33.03 -19.43 -44.88
N GLU A 514 -32.70 -18.36 -44.15
CA GLU A 514 -33.31 -17.04 -44.32
C GLU A 514 -32.95 -16.41 -45.66
N LEU A 515 -31.72 -16.61 -46.13
CA LEU A 515 -31.25 -16.16 -47.44
C LEU A 515 -31.97 -16.89 -48.57
N LEU A 516 -32.13 -18.21 -48.48
CA LEU A 516 -32.92 -19.00 -49.43
C LEU A 516 -34.39 -18.55 -49.45
N ALA A 517 -35.00 -18.34 -48.29
CA ALA A 517 -36.37 -17.85 -48.21
C ALA A 517 -36.52 -16.44 -48.83
N LYS A 518 -35.53 -15.55 -48.65
CA LYS A 518 -35.48 -14.24 -49.31
C LYS A 518 -35.34 -14.37 -50.83
N ARG A 519 -34.50 -15.30 -51.32
CA ARG A 519 -34.35 -15.60 -52.75
C ARG A 519 -35.66 -16.09 -53.36
N GLU A 520 -36.31 -17.07 -52.74
CA GLU A 520 -37.60 -17.58 -53.20
C GLU A 520 -38.68 -16.50 -53.21
N LYS A 521 -38.77 -15.70 -52.13
CA LYS A 521 -39.71 -14.58 -52.04
C LYS A 521 -39.45 -13.54 -53.13
N LEU A 522 -38.19 -13.22 -53.42
CA LEU A 522 -37.82 -12.30 -54.49
C LEU A 522 -38.25 -12.85 -55.85
N ILE A 523 -38.04 -14.14 -56.13
CA ILE A 523 -38.50 -14.78 -57.37
C ILE A 523 -40.02 -14.64 -57.53
N LEU A 524 -40.80 -14.94 -56.47
CA LEU A 524 -42.26 -14.80 -56.49
C LEU A 524 -42.72 -13.34 -56.68
N GLU A 525 -42.03 -12.37 -56.06
CA GLU A 525 -42.35 -10.95 -56.23
C GLU A 525 -42.00 -10.46 -57.64
N LEU A 526 -40.90 -10.95 -58.23
CA LEU A 526 -40.53 -10.70 -59.63
C LEU A 526 -41.58 -11.27 -60.58
N GLU A 527 -42.05 -12.51 -60.38
CA GLU A 527 -43.13 -13.09 -61.19
C GLU A 527 -44.43 -12.30 -61.09
N LYS A 528 -44.77 -11.80 -59.91
CA LYS A 528 -45.92 -10.92 -59.71
C LYS A 528 -45.74 -9.59 -60.44
N GLN A 529 -44.54 -9.01 -60.42
CA GLN A 529 -44.25 -7.77 -61.14
C GLN A 529 -44.30 -7.98 -62.66
N ILE A 530 -43.89 -9.15 -63.16
CA ILE A 530 -44.05 -9.52 -64.58
C ILE A 530 -45.52 -9.57 -64.96
N ARG A 531 -46.37 -10.24 -64.17
CA ARG A 531 -47.83 -10.27 -64.44
C ARG A 531 -48.44 -8.86 -64.45
N LEU A 532 -48.07 -8.00 -63.49
CA LEU A 532 -48.50 -6.60 -63.47
C LEU A 532 -47.98 -5.82 -64.69
N MET A 533 -46.78 -6.12 -65.19
CA MET A 533 -46.26 -5.54 -66.42
C MET A 533 -47.02 -6.02 -67.67
N GLU A 534 -47.47 -7.28 -67.68
CA GLU A 534 -48.30 -7.84 -68.75
C GLU A 534 -49.69 -7.17 -68.78
N GLU A 535 -50.28 -6.82 -67.63
CA GLU A 535 -51.53 -6.05 -67.56
C GLU A 535 -51.44 -4.70 -68.31
N PHE A 536 -50.27 -4.06 -68.32
CA PHE A 536 -50.05 -2.81 -69.09
C PHE A 536 -50.16 -3.00 -70.60
N THR A 537 -50.09 -4.24 -71.10
CA THR A 537 -50.33 -4.52 -72.52
C THR A 537 -51.81 -4.48 -72.88
N GLU A 538 -52.69 -4.63 -71.90
CA GLU A 538 -54.15 -4.64 -72.07
C GLU A 538 -54.77 -3.26 -71.86
N PHE A 539 -54.02 -2.32 -71.27
CA PHE A 539 -54.48 -0.95 -71.09
C PHE A 539 -54.79 -0.32 -72.46
N SER A 540 -56.02 0.18 -72.60
CA SER A 540 -56.53 0.75 -73.87
C SER A 540 -57.27 2.08 -73.69
N GLU A 541 -57.65 2.42 -72.46
CA GLU A 541 -58.60 3.51 -72.19
C GLU A 541 -57.88 4.83 -71.90
N LEU A 542 -58.10 5.82 -72.78
CA LEU A 542 -57.44 7.13 -72.67
C LEU A 542 -57.95 7.95 -71.47
N ASP A 543 -59.12 7.68 -70.92
CA ASP A 543 -59.65 8.43 -69.76
C ASP A 543 -58.94 8.05 -68.44
N HIS A 544 -58.30 6.89 -68.38
CA HIS A 544 -57.64 6.35 -67.18
C HIS A 544 -56.13 6.59 -67.12
N MET A 545 -55.56 7.40 -68.01
CA MET A 545 -54.10 7.59 -68.16
C MET A 545 -53.38 8.06 -66.89
N GLN A 546 -54.02 8.86 -66.03
CA GLN A 546 -53.43 9.29 -64.76
C GLN A 546 -53.27 8.13 -63.77
N GLN A 547 -54.22 7.20 -63.77
CA GLN A 547 -54.14 5.98 -62.98
C GLN A 547 -53.03 5.08 -63.51
N TYR A 548 -52.94 4.89 -64.84
CA TYR A 548 -51.90 4.08 -65.47
C TYR A 548 -50.48 4.58 -65.18
N VAL A 549 -50.24 5.89 -65.19
CA VAL A 549 -48.93 6.46 -64.80
C VAL A 549 -48.62 6.24 -63.32
N THR A 550 -49.64 6.24 -62.46
CA THR A 550 -49.48 5.99 -61.01
C THR A 550 -49.13 4.53 -60.75
N ASP A 551 -49.85 3.60 -61.37
CA ASP A 551 -49.60 2.16 -61.28
C ASP A 551 -48.22 1.81 -61.86
N MET A 552 -47.81 2.49 -62.93
CA MET A 552 -46.49 2.34 -63.53
C MET A 552 -45.35 2.77 -62.58
N ARG A 553 -45.49 3.92 -61.92
CA ARG A 553 -44.51 4.38 -60.92
C ARG A 553 -44.46 3.44 -59.72
N ALA A 554 -45.59 2.88 -59.31
CA ALA A 554 -45.64 1.88 -58.24
C ALA A 554 -44.87 0.61 -58.64
N LEU A 555 -45.02 0.13 -59.89
CA LEU A 555 -44.26 -1.01 -60.40
C LEU A 555 -42.75 -0.70 -60.49
N GLN A 556 -42.37 0.49 -60.96
CA GLN A 556 -40.96 0.91 -60.99
C GLN A 556 -40.32 0.97 -59.60
N LYS A 557 -41.04 1.47 -58.60
CA LYS A 557 -40.56 1.49 -57.22
C LYS A 557 -40.29 0.05 -56.72
N ARG A 558 -41.19 -0.89 -57.00
CA ARG A 558 -40.99 -2.31 -56.63
C ARG A 558 -39.82 -2.96 -57.37
N ILE A 559 -39.56 -2.57 -58.61
CA ILE A 559 -38.38 -3.01 -59.37
C ILE A 559 -37.10 -2.50 -58.70
N GLN A 560 -37.06 -1.25 -58.26
CA GLN A 560 -35.92 -0.69 -57.52
C GLN A 560 -35.69 -1.41 -56.17
N GLU A 561 -36.76 -1.64 -55.41
CA GLU A 561 -36.71 -2.41 -54.15
C GLU A 561 -36.20 -3.85 -54.40
N ALA A 562 -36.55 -4.45 -55.54
CA ALA A 562 -36.02 -5.76 -55.95
C ALA A 562 -34.52 -5.71 -56.27
N GLU A 563 -34.01 -4.64 -56.90
CA GLU A 563 -32.56 -4.46 -57.14
C GLU A 563 -31.77 -4.35 -55.83
N GLU A 564 -32.26 -3.57 -54.88
CA GLU A 564 -31.63 -3.43 -53.55
C GLU A 564 -31.61 -4.80 -52.83
N THR A 565 -32.69 -5.56 -52.96
CA THR A 565 -32.78 -6.92 -52.42
C THR A 565 -31.77 -7.87 -53.09
N VAL A 566 -31.58 -7.78 -54.42
CA VAL A 566 -30.54 -8.54 -55.14
C VAL A 566 -29.14 -8.17 -54.66
N ALA A 567 -28.85 -6.88 -54.49
CA ALA A 567 -27.55 -6.42 -54.01
C ALA A 567 -27.27 -6.96 -52.60
N PHE A 568 -28.28 -6.96 -51.72
CA PHE A 568 -28.19 -7.59 -50.39
C PHE A 568 -27.95 -9.11 -50.50
N ILE A 569 -28.73 -9.83 -51.30
CA ILE A 569 -28.58 -11.29 -51.48
C ILE A 569 -27.17 -11.62 -51.97
N ASN A 570 -26.69 -10.93 -53.01
CA ASN A 570 -25.36 -11.17 -53.57
C ASN A 570 -24.24 -10.90 -52.54
N LYS A 571 -24.39 -9.85 -51.71
CA LYS A 571 -23.46 -9.58 -50.61
C LYS A 571 -23.43 -10.76 -49.62
N GLU A 572 -24.59 -11.24 -49.19
CA GLU A 572 -24.69 -12.39 -48.28
C GLU A 572 -24.13 -13.68 -48.93
N GLU A 573 -24.45 -13.95 -50.21
CA GLU A 573 -23.91 -15.09 -50.97
C GLU A 573 -22.38 -15.06 -51.01
N THR A 574 -21.76 -13.89 -51.20
CA THR A 574 -20.29 -13.79 -51.15
C THR A 574 -19.72 -14.12 -49.77
N LEU A 575 -20.39 -13.71 -48.68
CA LEU A 575 -19.96 -14.01 -47.31
C LEU A 575 -20.07 -15.50 -47.01
N PHE A 576 -21.13 -16.18 -47.48
CA PHE A 576 -21.27 -17.63 -47.37
C PHE A 576 -20.42 -18.41 -48.39
N SER A 577 -19.68 -17.72 -49.27
CA SER A 577 -18.91 -18.32 -50.37
C SER A 577 -19.78 -19.15 -51.33
N TRP A 578 -21.01 -18.71 -51.57
CA TRP A 578 -21.93 -19.29 -52.55
C TRP A 578 -21.70 -18.69 -53.95
N GLU A 579 -22.17 -19.39 -54.98
CA GLU A 579 -22.21 -18.85 -56.33
C GLU A 579 -23.27 -17.74 -56.43
N LEU A 580 -22.92 -16.61 -57.07
CA LEU A 580 -23.80 -15.47 -57.22
C LEU A 580 -25.04 -15.81 -58.05
N THR A 581 -26.22 -15.54 -57.49
CA THR A 581 -27.47 -15.77 -58.20
C THR A 581 -27.73 -14.66 -59.23
N GLU A 582 -27.84 -15.03 -60.49
CA GLU A 582 -28.24 -14.11 -61.56
C GLU A 582 -29.77 -14.01 -61.68
N TYR A 583 -30.29 -12.79 -61.82
CA TYR A 583 -31.72 -12.51 -61.99
C TYR A 583 -32.01 -11.89 -63.37
N PRO A 584 -31.81 -12.62 -64.49
CA PRO A 584 -31.99 -12.08 -65.85
C PRO A 584 -33.44 -11.61 -66.11
N VAL A 585 -34.39 -12.16 -65.37
CA VAL A 585 -35.81 -11.79 -65.43
C VAL A 585 -36.06 -10.36 -64.93
N LEU A 586 -35.34 -9.92 -63.90
CA LEU A 586 -35.42 -8.55 -63.37
C LEU A 586 -34.87 -7.54 -64.39
N GLU A 587 -33.74 -7.85 -65.04
CA GLU A 587 -33.20 -7.02 -66.12
C GLU A 587 -34.17 -6.93 -67.32
N ASN A 588 -34.76 -8.06 -67.71
CA ASN A 588 -35.77 -8.06 -68.77
C ASN A 588 -37.01 -7.23 -68.39
N LEU A 589 -37.46 -7.27 -67.14
CA LEU A 589 -38.58 -6.48 -66.64
C LEU A 589 -38.29 -4.97 -66.72
N LYS A 590 -37.08 -4.51 -66.35
CA LYS A 590 -36.64 -3.11 -66.49
C LYS A 590 -36.66 -2.61 -67.94
N VAL A 591 -36.20 -3.44 -68.87
CA VAL A 591 -36.19 -3.09 -70.29
C VAL A 591 -37.60 -3.08 -70.88
N ASN A 592 -38.47 -3.96 -70.39
CA ASN A 592 -39.83 -4.10 -70.93
C ASN A 592 -40.79 -3.03 -70.42
N ILE A 593 -40.64 -2.56 -69.18
CA ILE A 593 -41.49 -1.52 -68.59
C ILE A 593 -41.24 -0.14 -69.21
N GLU A 594 -40.00 0.17 -69.58
CA GLU A 594 -39.57 1.51 -70.05
C GLU A 594 -40.42 2.09 -71.21
N PRO A 595 -40.76 1.35 -72.28
CA PRO A 595 -41.53 1.92 -73.39
C PRO A 595 -42.98 2.24 -73.03
N TYR A 596 -43.60 1.47 -72.13
CA TYR A 596 -44.96 1.74 -71.65
C TYR A 596 -44.96 2.99 -70.76
N GLN A 597 -43.93 3.18 -69.93
CA GLN A 597 -43.78 4.39 -69.13
C GLN A 597 -43.69 5.62 -70.03
N LYS A 598 -42.79 5.58 -71.02
CA LYS A 598 -42.60 6.68 -71.97
C LYS A 598 -43.89 7.02 -72.71
N LEU A 599 -44.64 6.01 -73.14
CA LEU A 599 -45.92 6.22 -73.80
C LEU A 599 -46.99 6.80 -72.87
N PHE A 600 -47.19 6.22 -71.69
CA PHE A 600 -48.26 6.67 -70.79
C PHE A 600 -48.03 8.08 -70.25
N VAL A 601 -46.78 8.40 -69.92
CA VAL A 601 -46.38 9.76 -69.54
C VAL A 601 -46.56 10.73 -70.71
N LEU A 602 -46.22 10.32 -71.94
CA LEU A 602 -46.39 11.15 -73.14
C LEU A 602 -47.86 11.45 -73.44
N ILE A 603 -48.74 10.43 -73.39
CA ILE A 603 -50.17 10.59 -73.62
C ILE A 603 -50.79 11.47 -72.52
N LEU A 604 -50.46 11.22 -71.25
CA LEU A 604 -50.98 12.04 -70.15
C LEU A 604 -50.49 13.50 -70.25
N LYS A 605 -49.24 13.71 -70.68
CA LYS A 605 -48.70 15.04 -70.96
C LYS A 605 -49.48 15.71 -72.09
N TRP A 606 -49.75 15.00 -73.19
CA TRP A 606 -50.59 15.48 -74.29
C TRP A 606 -51.98 15.90 -73.80
N GLN A 607 -52.70 15.04 -73.09
CA GLN A 607 -54.06 15.34 -72.60
C GLN A 607 -54.10 16.56 -71.67
N ARG A 608 -53.11 16.69 -70.77
CA ARG A 608 -53.01 17.86 -69.89
C ARG A 608 -52.71 19.13 -70.67
N THR A 609 -51.83 19.06 -71.65
CA THR A 609 -51.45 20.19 -72.49
C THR A 609 -52.60 20.60 -73.43
N GLU A 610 -53.27 19.65 -74.06
CA GLU A 610 -54.46 19.88 -74.89
C GLU A 610 -55.58 20.52 -74.07
N LYS A 611 -55.91 19.95 -72.90
CA LYS A 611 -56.90 20.54 -71.98
C LYS A 611 -56.51 21.94 -71.55
N ARG A 612 -55.24 22.18 -71.22
CA ARG A 612 -54.73 23.52 -70.89
C ARG A 612 -54.90 24.50 -72.07
N TRP A 613 -54.71 24.05 -73.30
CA TRP A 613 -54.91 24.90 -74.48
C TRP A 613 -56.39 25.18 -74.78
N MET A 614 -57.29 24.23 -74.50
CA MET A 614 -58.73 24.35 -74.77
C MET A 614 -59.50 25.08 -73.66
N ASP A 615 -59.07 24.92 -72.40
CA ASP A 615 -59.74 25.46 -71.20
C ASP A 615 -58.96 26.61 -70.54
N GLY A 616 -57.74 26.90 -70.98
CA GLY A 616 -56.89 27.97 -70.44
C GLY A 616 -57.31 29.38 -70.87
N ALA A 617 -56.77 30.40 -70.18
CA ALA A 617 -57.00 31.78 -70.54
C ALA A 617 -56.42 32.10 -71.92
N PHE A 618 -57.22 32.72 -72.80
CA PHE A 618 -56.84 32.98 -74.19
C PHE A 618 -55.54 33.81 -74.33
N LEU A 619 -55.25 34.69 -73.37
CA LEU A 619 -54.05 35.53 -73.34
C LEU A 619 -52.75 34.75 -73.09
N ASP A 620 -52.85 33.54 -72.52
CA ASP A 620 -51.69 32.70 -72.19
C ASP A 620 -51.31 31.74 -73.34
N LEU A 621 -52.01 31.81 -74.49
CA LEU A 621 -51.80 30.95 -75.65
C LEU A 621 -50.82 31.59 -76.64
N ASN A 622 -49.65 30.98 -76.82
CA ASN A 622 -48.69 31.34 -77.88
C ASN A 622 -48.82 30.37 -79.06
N GLY A 623 -49.27 30.87 -80.21
CA GLY A 623 -49.49 30.08 -81.41
C GLY A 623 -48.23 29.43 -82.00
N GLU A 624 -47.06 30.08 -81.92
CA GLU A 624 -45.79 29.51 -82.40
C GLU A 624 -45.30 28.38 -81.49
N SER A 625 -45.36 28.58 -80.16
CA SER A 625 -45.00 27.53 -79.19
C SER A 625 -45.97 26.36 -79.24
N MET A 626 -47.26 26.62 -79.45
CA MET A 626 -48.27 25.57 -79.60
C MET A 626 -48.03 24.75 -80.87
N GLU A 627 -47.65 25.39 -81.99
CA GLU A 627 -47.30 24.66 -83.22
C GLU A 627 -46.13 23.70 -83.01
N THR A 628 -45.05 24.19 -82.41
CA THR A 628 -43.84 23.41 -82.19
C THR A 628 -44.08 22.26 -81.20
N GLU A 629 -44.82 22.49 -80.12
CA GLU A 629 -45.19 21.45 -79.14
C GLU A 629 -46.14 20.40 -79.74
N VAL A 630 -47.16 20.81 -80.52
CA VAL A 630 -48.07 19.87 -81.21
C VAL A 630 -47.30 18.99 -82.20
N ASP A 631 -46.35 19.57 -82.95
CA ASP A 631 -45.48 18.81 -83.84
C ASP A 631 -44.54 17.88 -83.09
N GLU A 632 -44.08 18.27 -81.91
CA GLU A 632 -43.28 17.43 -81.02
C GLU A 632 -44.10 16.26 -80.47
N PHE A 633 -45.29 16.49 -79.91
CA PHE A 633 -46.19 15.42 -79.46
C PHE A 633 -46.55 14.47 -80.60
N PHE A 634 -46.80 14.99 -81.81
CA PHE A 634 -47.06 14.16 -82.98
C PHE A 634 -45.86 13.28 -83.34
N ARG A 635 -44.65 13.87 -83.36
CA ARG A 635 -43.40 13.15 -83.67
C ARG A 635 -43.08 12.11 -82.60
N GLU A 636 -43.22 12.44 -81.32
CA GLU A 636 -42.96 11.52 -80.21
C GLU A 636 -43.99 10.39 -80.16
N THR A 637 -45.27 10.69 -80.36
CA THR A 637 -46.34 9.67 -80.40
C THR A 637 -46.17 8.78 -81.63
N TYR A 638 -45.74 9.33 -82.78
CA TYR A 638 -45.39 8.54 -83.96
C TYR A 638 -44.17 7.63 -83.73
N LYS A 639 -43.15 8.13 -83.02
CA LYS A 639 -42.00 7.30 -82.61
C LYS A 639 -42.44 6.15 -81.70
N MET A 640 -43.31 6.41 -80.72
CA MET A 640 -43.86 5.36 -79.85
C MET A 640 -44.71 4.36 -80.65
N LEU A 641 -45.57 4.83 -81.55
CA LEU A 641 -46.34 3.98 -82.45
C LEU A 641 -45.45 3.03 -83.25
N LYS A 642 -44.35 3.55 -83.83
CA LYS A 642 -43.36 2.74 -84.56
C LYS A 642 -42.64 1.75 -83.67
N LEU A 643 -42.27 2.15 -82.46
CA LEU A 643 -41.62 1.30 -81.47
C LEU A 643 -42.52 0.12 -81.08
N PHE A 644 -43.80 0.36 -80.75
CA PHE A 644 -44.75 -0.69 -80.40
C PHE A 644 -45.11 -1.58 -81.60
N GLN A 645 -45.24 -1.03 -82.81
CA GLN A 645 -45.38 -1.83 -84.04
C GLN A 645 -44.16 -2.72 -84.29
N GLN A 646 -42.95 -2.24 -84.03
CA GLN A 646 -41.73 -3.02 -84.17
C GLN A 646 -41.62 -4.09 -83.08
N LYS A 647 -41.98 -3.77 -81.82
CA LYS A 647 -42.07 -4.75 -80.72
C LYS A 647 -43.10 -5.85 -81.04
N GLN A 648 -44.28 -5.49 -81.54
CA GLN A 648 -45.30 -6.47 -81.95
C GLN A 648 -44.79 -7.39 -83.07
N LYS A 649 -44.17 -6.83 -84.11
CA LYS A 649 -43.58 -7.62 -85.21
C LYS A 649 -42.47 -8.57 -84.75
N LYS A 650 -41.62 -8.12 -83.82
CA LYS A 650 -40.58 -8.97 -83.22
C LYS A 650 -41.19 -10.09 -82.38
N ALA A 651 -42.16 -9.78 -81.52
CA ALA A 651 -42.86 -10.77 -80.70
C ALA A 651 -43.60 -11.82 -81.55
N GLU A 652 -44.21 -11.42 -82.66
CA GLU A 652 -44.85 -12.34 -83.63
C GLU A 652 -43.83 -13.23 -84.37
N GLN A 653 -42.65 -12.69 -84.73
CA GLN A 653 -41.57 -13.47 -85.35
C GLN A 653 -40.98 -14.49 -84.37
N GLU A 654 -40.92 -14.15 -83.08
CA GLU A 654 -40.40 -14.99 -82.02
C GLU A 654 -41.41 -16.08 -81.63
N LYS A 655 -42.70 -15.76 -81.50
CA LYS A 655 -43.80 -16.73 -81.37
C LYS A 655 -43.82 -17.73 -82.54
N LYS A 656 -43.59 -17.27 -83.78
CA LYS A 656 -43.48 -18.15 -84.97
C LYS A 656 -42.28 -19.09 -84.91
N LYS A 657 -41.13 -18.64 -84.38
CA LYS A 657 -39.95 -19.50 -84.15
C LYS A 657 -40.17 -20.54 -83.04
N ILE A 658 -40.90 -20.18 -81.99
CA ILE A 658 -41.22 -21.10 -80.88
C ILE A 658 -42.27 -22.14 -81.30
N LEU A 659 -43.31 -21.73 -82.04
CA LEU A 659 -44.27 -22.67 -82.63
C LEU A 659 -43.59 -23.66 -83.59
N HIS A 660 -42.56 -23.24 -84.32
CA HIS A 660 -41.81 -24.15 -85.19
C HIS A 660 -40.96 -25.18 -84.43
N ARG A 661 -40.62 -24.92 -83.15
CA ARG A 661 -39.96 -25.90 -82.26
C ARG A 661 -40.94 -26.79 -81.50
N ARG A 662 -42.19 -26.35 -81.26
CA ARG A 662 -43.22 -27.08 -80.50
C ARG A 662 -44.25 -27.81 -81.36
N ALA A 663 -44.17 -27.74 -82.69
CA ALA A 663 -45.03 -28.49 -83.61
C ALA A 663 -44.61 -29.98 -83.73
N ILE A 664 -44.70 -30.71 -82.62
CA ILE A 664 -45.10 -32.13 -82.60
C ILE A 664 -46.11 -32.19 -81.45
N VAL A 665 -47.34 -32.64 -81.76
CA VAL A 665 -48.58 -32.62 -80.95
C VAL A 665 -49.43 -31.35 -81.17
N GLU A 666 -50.47 -31.56 -81.99
CA GLU A 666 -51.60 -30.68 -82.33
C GLU A 666 -52.39 -30.30 -81.06
N GLU A 667 -53.02 -29.12 -80.98
CA GLU A 667 -54.30 -28.82 -81.63
C GLU A 667 -54.47 -27.30 -81.86
N LYS A 668 -55.11 -26.95 -82.97
CA LYS A 668 -55.32 -25.57 -83.44
C LYS A 668 -56.42 -24.88 -82.63
N LEU A 669 -56.04 -23.81 -81.93
CA LEU A 669 -56.95 -22.71 -81.58
C LEU A 669 -56.68 -21.55 -82.54
N GLU A 670 -57.68 -21.19 -83.35
CA GLU A 670 -57.71 -19.92 -84.06
C GLU A 670 -57.89 -18.80 -83.03
N GLU A 671 -56.81 -18.11 -82.68
CA GLU A 671 -56.90 -16.83 -81.98
C GLU A 671 -57.17 -15.71 -83.00
N GLU A 672 -58.30 -15.00 -82.81
CA GLU A 672 -58.59 -13.75 -83.49
C GLU A 672 -57.42 -12.77 -83.36
N LYS A 673 -57.04 -12.13 -84.47
CA LYS A 673 -56.13 -10.98 -84.45
C LYS A 673 -56.81 -9.81 -83.73
N LYS A 674 -56.67 -9.73 -82.41
CA LYS A 674 -56.88 -8.49 -81.66
C LYS A 674 -55.70 -7.56 -81.92
N ASP A 675 -55.98 -6.37 -82.44
CA ASP A 675 -54.98 -5.30 -82.57
C ASP A 675 -54.46 -4.90 -81.17
N ASN A 676 -53.16 -4.64 -81.05
CA ASN A 676 -52.53 -4.37 -79.77
C ASN A 676 -53.07 -3.06 -79.15
N PRO A 677 -53.64 -3.09 -77.92
CA PRO A 677 -54.18 -1.93 -77.21
C PRO A 677 -53.27 -0.69 -77.19
N THR A 678 -51.96 -0.87 -77.02
CA THR A 678 -51.00 0.25 -76.99
C THR A 678 -50.81 0.90 -78.37
N ILE A 679 -50.97 0.15 -79.46
CA ILE A 679 -50.92 0.67 -80.84
C ILE A 679 -52.23 1.41 -81.17
N ILE A 680 -53.36 0.92 -80.66
CA ILE A 680 -54.65 1.60 -80.77
C ILE A 680 -54.61 2.93 -80.01
N MET A 681 -54.11 2.95 -78.77
CA MET A 681 -53.94 4.19 -78.00
C MET A 681 -53.02 5.19 -78.73
N CYS A 682 -51.87 4.75 -79.23
CA CYS A 682 -50.99 5.62 -80.03
C CYS A 682 -51.70 6.16 -81.27
N SER A 683 -52.48 5.35 -81.97
CA SER A 683 -53.18 5.75 -83.20
C SER A 683 -54.34 6.71 -82.91
N SER A 684 -55.07 6.48 -81.82
CA SER A 684 -56.16 7.34 -81.34
C SER A 684 -55.63 8.70 -80.88
N VAL A 685 -54.54 8.73 -80.11
CA VAL A 685 -53.88 9.99 -79.71
C VAL A 685 -53.29 10.70 -80.93
N MET A 686 -52.72 9.98 -81.90
CA MET A 686 -52.28 10.56 -83.18
C MET A 686 -53.42 11.18 -83.99
N GLU A 687 -54.62 10.60 -83.91
CA GLU A 687 -55.83 11.14 -84.54
C GLU A 687 -56.34 12.37 -83.78
N GLN A 688 -56.37 12.34 -82.44
CA GLN A 688 -56.65 13.52 -81.62
C GLN A 688 -55.70 14.68 -81.92
N ILE A 689 -54.39 14.41 -82.05
CA ILE A 689 -53.39 15.42 -82.41
C ILE A 689 -53.64 15.97 -83.82
N LYS A 690 -54.02 15.13 -84.80
CA LYS A 690 -54.36 15.58 -86.16
C LYS A 690 -55.64 16.41 -86.20
N ASP A 691 -56.67 15.99 -85.48
CA ASP A 691 -57.90 16.73 -85.32
C ASP A 691 -57.65 18.08 -84.67
N PHE A 692 -56.82 18.13 -83.63
CA PHE A 692 -56.39 19.37 -83.00
C PHE A 692 -55.58 20.25 -83.97
N LYS A 693 -54.69 19.68 -84.79
CA LYS A 693 -53.97 20.42 -85.85
C LYS A 693 -54.91 21.09 -86.85
N VAL A 694 -56.04 20.47 -87.19
CA VAL A 694 -57.05 21.06 -88.08
C VAL A 694 -57.90 22.11 -87.35
N LYS A 695 -58.27 21.84 -86.10
CA LYS A 695 -59.12 22.70 -85.26
C LYS A 695 -58.40 23.92 -84.68
N LYS A 696 -57.07 23.95 -84.63
CA LYS A 696 -56.31 25.10 -84.11
C LYS A 696 -56.10 26.24 -85.11
N ASN A 697 -56.37 26.04 -86.40
CA ASN A 697 -56.19 27.08 -87.41
C ASN A 697 -56.95 28.39 -87.05
N PRO A 698 -58.20 28.35 -86.56
CA PRO A 698 -58.85 29.51 -85.97
C PRO A 698 -58.12 30.07 -84.74
N LEU A 699 -57.63 29.22 -83.82
CA LEU A 699 -56.94 29.66 -82.59
C LEU A 699 -55.65 30.43 -82.87
N ILE A 700 -54.85 29.99 -83.83
CA ILE A 700 -53.61 30.66 -84.25
C ILE A 700 -53.92 31.99 -84.98
N ILE A 701 -55.00 32.03 -85.77
CA ILE A 701 -55.47 33.24 -86.45
C ILE A 701 -56.03 34.26 -85.44
N PHE A 702 -56.75 33.83 -84.40
CA PHE A 702 -57.28 34.75 -83.37
C PHE A 702 -56.21 35.19 -82.36
N SER A 703 -55.19 34.37 -82.06
CA SER A 703 -54.10 34.78 -81.17
C SER A 703 -53.14 35.79 -81.83
N SER A 704 -53.06 35.79 -83.17
CA SER A 704 -52.24 36.72 -83.95
C SER A 704 -52.94 38.04 -84.27
N TRP A 705 -54.26 38.13 -84.04
CA TRP A 705 -55.07 39.34 -84.21
C TRP A 705 -55.56 39.79 -82.84
N GLY A 706 -54.84 40.74 -82.22
CA GLY A 706 -55.28 41.39 -80.98
C GLY A 706 -56.69 42.01 -81.09
N PRO A 707 -57.35 42.32 -79.96
CA PRO A 707 -58.79 42.62 -79.94
C PRO A 707 -59.12 43.89 -80.75
N ILE A 708 -59.87 43.74 -81.84
CA ILE A 708 -60.42 44.87 -82.61
C ILE A 708 -61.86 45.13 -82.15
N GLN A 709 -62.07 46.22 -81.40
CA GLN A 709 -63.38 46.81 -81.12
C GLN A 709 -63.85 47.64 -82.33
N SER A 710 -65.02 47.37 -82.92
CA SER A 710 -65.77 48.40 -83.66
C SER A 710 -67.26 48.05 -83.85
N PRO A 711 -68.15 49.05 -83.97
CA PRO A 711 -69.53 48.98 -83.48
C PRO A 711 -70.58 49.01 -84.60
N SER A 712 -71.58 48.12 -84.58
CA SER A 712 -72.99 48.37 -84.98
C SER A 712 -73.77 47.07 -85.25
N LEU A 713 -74.30 46.45 -84.19
CA LEU A 713 -75.54 45.67 -84.19
C LEU A 713 -75.92 45.44 -82.72
N ASN A 714 -76.77 46.32 -82.20
CA ASN A 714 -77.36 46.19 -80.87
C ASN A 714 -78.41 45.07 -80.85
N GLN A 715 -78.50 44.43 -79.68
CA GLN A 715 -79.53 43.50 -79.17
C GLN A 715 -79.37 42.02 -79.51
N VAL A 716 -78.55 41.30 -78.73
CA VAL A 716 -79.00 40.39 -77.65
C VAL A 716 -77.91 40.36 -76.56
N ASP A 717 -78.32 40.52 -75.29
CA ASP A 717 -77.48 40.53 -74.09
C ASP A 717 -76.83 39.16 -73.79
N THR A 718 -75.50 39.13 -73.60
CA THR A 718 -74.82 38.25 -72.61
C THR A 718 -73.43 38.81 -72.28
N THR A 719 -73.12 38.91 -70.98
CA THR A 719 -71.90 39.45 -70.35
C THR A 719 -70.63 38.61 -70.62
N PRO A 720 -69.43 39.21 -70.78
CA PRO A 720 -68.19 38.48 -71.09
C PRO A 720 -67.28 38.34 -69.86
N SER A 721 -67.33 37.20 -69.19
CA SER A 721 -66.24 36.68 -68.35
C SER A 721 -66.53 35.21 -68.10
N GLU A 722 -65.62 34.32 -68.53
CA GLU A 722 -65.74 32.86 -68.60
C GLU A 722 -66.50 32.32 -69.83
N THR A 723 -65.87 32.42 -71.00
CA THR A 723 -66.24 31.61 -72.17
C THR A 723 -65.02 30.79 -72.61
N SER A 724 -65.06 29.48 -72.32
CA SER A 724 -64.12 28.51 -72.88
C SER A 724 -64.40 28.29 -74.38
N ILE A 725 -63.38 27.87 -75.12
CA ILE A 725 -63.43 27.66 -76.59
C ILE A 725 -64.55 26.68 -77.00
N PHE A 726 -65.03 25.83 -76.08
CA PHE A 726 -66.12 24.87 -76.28
C PHE A 726 -67.48 25.52 -76.62
N SER A 727 -67.71 26.81 -76.31
CA SER A 727 -68.99 27.47 -76.62
C SER A 727 -69.18 27.87 -78.09
N TYR A 728 -68.16 27.71 -78.95
CA TYR A 728 -68.23 28.06 -80.37
C TYR A 728 -68.33 26.86 -81.33
N SER A 729 -68.33 25.62 -80.83
CA SER A 729 -68.27 24.42 -81.68
C SER A 729 -69.60 23.66 -81.76
N SER A 730 -70.52 24.12 -82.61
CA SER A 730 -71.40 23.28 -83.45
C SER A 730 -72.29 24.18 -84.33
N ASN A 731 -72.19 24.01 -85.65
CA ASN A 731 -73.05 24.59 -86.70
C ASN A 731 -72.90 26.07 -87.12
N LEU A 732 -72.10 26.94 -86.47
CA LEU A 732 -71.91 28.32 -86.95
C LEU A 732 -70.61 28.55 -87.75
N ILE A 733 -69.53 27.82 -87.48
CA ILE A 733 -68.20 28.05 -88.09
C ILE A 733 -68.16 27.70 -89.59
N VAL A 734 -68.92 26.71 -90.04
CA VAL A 734 -68.99 26.33 -91.48
C VAL A 734 -69.76 27.37 -92.30
N HIS A 735 -70.71 28.09 -91.69
CA HIS A 735 -71.45 29.17 -92.35
C HIS A 735 -70.65 30.48 -92.41
N THR A 736 -69.86 30.81 -91.38
CA THR A 736 -69.03 32.02 -91.36
C THR A 736 -67.79 31.90 -92.25
N ILE A 737 -67.18 30.71 -92.38
CA ILE A 737 -66.03 30.48 -93.28
C ILE A 737 -66.46 30.49 -94.75
N ARG A 738 -67.67 30.01 -95.09
CA ARG A 738 -68.24 30.17 -96.44
C ARG A 738 -68.54 31.64 -96.78
N LEU A 739 -68.97 32.45 -95.81
CA LEU A 739 -69.25 33.87 -96.02
C LEU A 739 -67.97 34.73 -96.15
N VAL A 740 -66.90 34.39 -95.43
CA VAL A 740 -65.61 35.11 -95.51
C VAL A 740 -64.81 34.72 -96.76
N LEU A 741 -64.88 33.47 -97.24
CA LEU A 741 -64.26 33.06 -98.51
C LEU A 741 -65.00 33.60 -99.75
N ILE A 742 -66.32 33.82 -99.67
CA ILE A 742 -67.10 34.47 -100.76
C ILE A 742 -66.85 36.00 -100.79
N LEU A 743 -66.54 36.61 -99.63
CA LEU A 743 -66.19 38.04 -99.54
C LEU A 743 -64.72 38.32 -99.92
N SER A 744 -63.80 37.37 -99.78
CA SER A 744 -62.41 37.54 -100.27
C SER A 744 -62.28 37.42 -101.79
N ASP A 745 -63.10 36.56 -102.43
CA ASP A 745 -63.04 36.33 -103.89
C ASP A 745 -63.80 37.39 -104.73
N THR A 746 -64.63 38.23 -104.11
CA THR A 746 -65.39 39.29 -104.81
C THR A 746 -64.79 40.69 -104.67
N MET A 747 -63.88 40.94 -103.72
CA MET A 747 -63.16 42.21 -103.60
C MET A 747 -61.87 42.30 -104.44
N TRP A 748 -61.39 41.19 -105.02
CA TRP A 748 -60.17 41.17 -105.85
C TRP A 748 -60.37 41.53 -107.33
N LEU A 749 -61.61 41.82 -107.77
CA LEU A 749 -61.96 42.12 -109.17
C LEU A 749 -62.27 43.60 -109.46
N ARG A 750 -62.00 44.54 -108.54
CA ARG A 750 -62.25 45.98 -108.79
C ARG A 750 -61.06 46.94 -108.70
N GLU A 751 -59.87 46.54 -108.26
CA GLU A 751 -58.68 47.41 -108.31
C GLU A 751 -57.39 46.65 -108.67
N CYS A 752 -57.32 46.17 -109.91
CA CYS A 752 -56.07 45.87 -110.61
C CYS A 752 -55.95 46.82 -111.81
N ARG A 753 -55.02 47.79 -111.77
CA ARG A 753 -54.09 48.12 -112.88
C ARG A 753 -53.26 49.42 -112.69
N PHE A 754 -51.94 49.22 -112.77
CA PHE A 754 -50.82 50.10 -113.18
C PHE A 754 -50.36 51.21 -112.20
N VAL A 755 -49.17 51.17 -111.54
CA VAL A 755 -47.74 51.02 -112.00
C VAL A 755 -47.31 52.22 -112.87
N PRO A 756 -46.07 52.79 -112.83
CA PRO A 756 -44.76 52.40 -112.24
C PRO A 756 -44.09 53.57 -111.44
N HIS A 757 -42.88 53.56 -110.87
CA HIS A 757 -41.52 53.15 -111.29
C HIS A 757 -40.61 53.19 -110.03
N LEU A 758 -39.80 52.16 -109.76
CA LEU A 758 -38.38 52.03 -110.11
C LEU A 758 -37.38 52.79 -109.22
N HIS A 759 -36.50 51.98 -108.62
CA HIS A 759 -35.05 52.16 -108.48
C HIS A 759 -34.41 52.66 -107.17
N HIS A 760 -33.31 51.96 -106.89
CA HIS A 760 -32.18 52.20 -105.98
C HIS A 760 -32.36 51.89 -104.49
N MET A 761 -31.69 50.88 -103.90
CA MET A 761 -30.23 50.59 -103.77
C MET A 761 -29.73 51.12 -102.42
N VAL A 762 -28.79 50.38 -101.84
CA VAL A 762 -27.93 50.77 -100.69
C VAL A 762 -28.73 50.78 -99.38
N SER A 763 -28.25 50.30 -98.24
CA SER A 763 -27.09 49.54 -97.80
C SER A 763 -27.23 49.54 -96.28
N SER A 764 -26.48 48.65 -95.66
CA SER A 764 -25.80 48.91 -94.38
C SER A 764 -26.56 48.77 -93.06
N TYR A 765 -25.70 48.40 -92.12
CA TYR A 765 -25.73 48.48 -90.67
C TYR A 765 -26.33 47.25 -89.98
N LEU A 766 -25.50 46.31 -89.51
CA LEU A 766 -24.57 46.40 -88.34
C LEU A 766 -25.41 46.48 -87.06
N GLU A 767 -25.09 45.91 -85.91
CA GLU A 767 -23.98 45.13 -85.37
C GLU A 767 -24.40 44.83 -83.92
N TRP A 768 -23.83 43.76 -83.36
CA TRP A 768 -23.26 43.67 -82.00
C TRP A 768 -24.02 44.06 -80.72
N GLY A 769 -23.51 43.46 -79.63
CA GLY A 769 -23.71 43.87 -78.24
C GLY A 769 -24.41 42.78 -77.45
N SER A 770 -23.73 41.82 -76.82
CA SER A 770 -22.82 41.96 -75.67
C SER A 770 -23.51 42.56 -74.44
N GLU A 771 -23.31 41.84 -73.32
CA GLU A 771 -23.29 42.34 -71.94
C GLU A 771 -24.64 42.84 -71.38
N GLU A 772 -24.98 42.75 -70.10
CA GLU A 772 -24.44 42.21 -68.85
C GLU A 772 -25.45 42.72 -67.77
N TRP A 773 -25.31 42.25 -66.53
CA TRP A 773 -25.91 42.78 -65.29
C TRP A 773 -27.32 42.34 -64.88
N GLY A 774 -27.37 41.80 -63.66
CA GLY A 774 -28.57 41.61 -62.85
C GLY A 774 -28.35 40.60 -61.74
#